data_AF-A0A7X7LS79-F1
#
_entry.id   AF-A0A7X7LS79-F1
#
_cell.length_a   1.000
_cell.length_b   1.000
_cell.length_c   1.000
_cell.angle_alpha   90.00
_cell.angle_beta   90.00
_cell.angle_gamma   90.00
#
_symmetry.space_group_name_H-M   'P 1'
#
loop_
_entity.id
_entity.type
_entity.pdbx_description
1 polymer ?
#
loop_
_entity_poly.entity_id
_entity_poly.type
_entity_poly.pdbx_seq_one_letter_code
_entity_poly.pdbx_strand_id
1 'polypeptide(L)'
;MPKKRRLLTLLIITLFLSACQSITTTSTTVPSTQTTSLSSTTLPTTHVPTTSQSETTVPGSTTNPTTGYNTTLPTTTLPTIHPVTITTISTQIVNTEILSISTNITEGGVSLSKPTPLLNDYITISATDAPGFKFEHWRDLESGQIVTFAPEFSLALSSQRSFEAVYLPEGFADYYLFSTNDTTITRDINGPVTEGTSVSLQAEETDAIRFVAWYDLIQEKDISTENPLTIEASQSRYLVAVYAIEASDYLAYSTDFEDVTKSAYEAAAVETGGELWWLSDSLIGSGDTDQKADTKSVRMRAGYLETQFLVTDVTAISFQYGQYGTETAETLSVSVSANQTDWTLLAEILSDSSFKTFSFSFDDTWFQDHSLGSDTPLYFRIEGLALTRTNIDDVSIFQTNFKREIIPEVFLTPAVEYSGYYEGIGGLTDDALILALRDILWDGFTKLSYGDARYVLSFSDRDPETNYSSVRGMYDNDVIATEWISTGAGAWQREHVWPNSKLGIPRVDNYSKNQGSDLHNLRAITGINQTRSNRYFAEGSGIATTIGSEGFYPGDEHKGDVARILFYMDIMYDELNLTNDITMLENNPDTNYTLEGAYAGILDLLLQWHKEDPVDEFELHRNEFIYSGIALDPDGKEINPQGNRNPFIDHPELVDMIWVEESSLPIS
;
A
#
# COMPACT_ATOMS: atom_id res chain seq x y z
N MET A 1 -9.14 -6.32 8.33
CA MET A 1 -10.53 -6.72 7.96
C MET A 1 -10.71 -8.25 8.10
N PRO A 2 -11.88 -8.79 8.47
CA PRO A 2 -12.04 -10.24 8.69
C PRO A 2 -12.05 -11.07 7.38
N LYS A 3 -11.26 -12.16 7.35
CA LYS A 3 -10.88 -12.96 6.15
C LYS A 3 -12.02 -13.68 5.39
N LYS A 4 -13.31 -13.44 5.69
CA LYS A 4 -14.47 -14.09 5.01
C LYS A 4 -14.59 -13.83 3.50
N ARG A 5 -13.84 -12.87 2.92
CA ARG A 5 -13.79 -12.63 1.47
C ARG A 5 -12.77 -13.49 0.71
N ARG A 6 -11.79 -14.13 1.36
CA ARG A 6 -10.69 -14.86 0.66
C ARG A 6 -11.16 -16.05 -0.18
N LEU A 7 -12.26 -16.71 0.20
CA LEU A 7 -12.78 -17.88 -0.53
C LEU A 7 -13.57 -17.53 -1.80
N LEU A 8 -14.10 -16.30 -1.91
CA LEU A 8 -14.98 -15.91 -3.01
C LEU A 8 -14.19 -15.44 -4.25
N THR A 9 -13.08 -14.73 -4.05
CA THR A 9 -12.23 -14.24 -5.13
C THR A 9 -11.55 -15.38 -5.91
N LEU A 10 -11.08 -16.42 -5.20
CA LEU A 10 -10.36 -17.54 -5.83
C LEU A 10 -11.26 -18.37 -6.78
N LEU A 11 -12.55 -18.52 -6.45
CA LEU A 11 -13.50 -19.26 -7.29
C LEU A 11 -13.79 -18.55 -8.63
N ILE A 12 -13.75 -17.21 -8.64
CA ILE A 12 -14.02 -16.39 -9.84
C ILE A 12 -12.82 -16.42 -10.80
N ILE A 13 -11.60 -16.40 -10.28
CA ILE A 13 -10.38 -16.43 -11.11
C ILE A 13 -10.23 -17.77 -11.86
N THR A 14 -10.49 -18.91 -11.20
CA THR A 14 -10.39 -20.24 -11.85
C THR A 14 -11.41 -20.43 -12.99
N LEU A 15 -12.55 -19.75 -12.94
CA LEU A 15 -13.57 -19.79 -13.99
C LEU A 15 -13.20 -18.98 -15.24
N PHE A 16 -12.41 -17.91 -15.10
CA PHE A 16 -11.97 -17.09 -16.24
C PHE A 16 -10.81 -17.69 -17.03
N LEU A 17 -9.86 -18.39 -16.39
CA LEU A 17 -8.69 -18.95 -17.09
C LEU A 17 -9.03 -20.12 -18.05
N SER A 18 -10.21 -20.72 -17.99
CA SER A 18 -10.62 -21.77 -18.94
C SER A 18 -11.16 -21.25 -20.28
N ALA A 19 -11.32 -19.93 -20.45
CA ALA A 19 -11.94 -19.34 -21.65
C ALA A 19 -10.95 -18.87 -22.74
N CYS A 20 -9.65 -18.72 -22.42
CA CYS A 20 -8.65 -18.19 -23.35
C CYS A 20 -7.57 -19.22 -23.74
N GLN A 21 -7.91 -20.13 -24.67
CA GLN A 21 -6.93 -20.92 -25.42
C GLN A 21 -7.26 -20.93 -26.92
N SER A 22 -6.63 -20.05 -27.72
CA SER A 22 -6.20 -20.32 -29.12
C SER A 22 -5.75 -19.06 -29.88
N ILE A 23 -4.51 -18.60 -29.67
CA ILE A 23 -3.79 -17.80 -30.70
C ILE A 23 -2.37 -18.35 -30.86
N THR A 24 -2.04 -18.74 -32.08
CA THR A 24 -0.76 -19.35 -32.46
C THR A 24 0.28 -18.28 -32.79
N THR A 25 1.44 -18.32 -32.16
CA THR A 25 2.55 -17.40 -32.46
C THR A 25 3.41 -17.90 -33.64
N THR A 26 3.61 -17.04 -34.63
CA THR A 26 4.61 -17.24 -35.70
C THR A 26 5.81 -16.32 -35.48
N SER A 27 7.00 -16.91 -35.37
CA SER A 27 8.26 -16.19 -35.13
C SER A 27 8.84 -15.57 -36.40
N THR A 28 9.28 -14.31 -36.34
CA THR A 28 10.18 -13.70 -37.33
C THR A 28 11.31 -12.93 -36.65
N THR A 29 12.54 -13.38 -36.86
CA THR A 29 13.78 -12.79 -36.34
C THR A 29 14.32 -11.70 -37.27
N VAL A 30 14.79 -10.58 -36.72
CA VAL A 30 15.59 -9.55 -37.44
C VAL A 30 16.79 -9.16 -36.57
N PRO A 31 18.00 -8.88 -37.13
CA PRO A 31 19.25 -8.89 -36.36
C PRO A 31 19.71 -7.53 -35.82
N SER A 32 20.60 -7.60 -34.84
CA SER A 32 21.30 -6.48 -34.18
C SER A 32 22.20 -5.64 -35.10
N THR A 33 22.26 -4.33 -34.85
CA THR A 33 23.31 -3.43 -35.38
C THR A 33 24.08 -2.73 -34.26
N GLN A 34 25.38 -2.56 -34.47
CA GLN A 34 26.36 -2.07 -33.50
C GLN A 34 26.29 -0.54 -33.29
N THR A 35 26.56 -0.09 -32.06
CA THR A 35 26.81 1.32 -31.75
C THR A 35 28.32 1.57 -31.68
N THR A 36 28.85 2.48 -32.50
CA THR A 36 30.26 2.90 -32.46
C THR A 36 30.43 4.26 -31.78
N SER A 37 31.41 4.33 -30.88
CA SER A 37 31.82 5.54 -30.16
C SER A 37 32.41 6.64 -31.05
N LEU A 38 32.16 7.91 -30.71
CA LEU A 38 32.99 9.04 -31.15
C LEU A 38 33.30 9.97 -29.97
N SER A 39 34.56 10.41 -29.91
CA SER A 39 35.17 11.16 -28.81
C SER A 39 35.17 12.67 -29.06
N SER A 40 35.03 13.46 -27.99
CA SER A 40 35.18 14.92 -28.03
C SER A 40 36.65 15.33 -27.89
N THR A 41 37.05 16.42 -28.57
CA THR A 41 38.39 17.01 -28.47
C THR A 41 38.28 18.48 -28.08
N THR A 42 39.18 18.93 -27.21
CA THR A 42 39.25 20.27 -26.63
C THR A 42 39.94 21.29 -27.55
N LEU A 43 39.75 22.60 -27.30
CA LEU A 43 40.72 23.74 -27.42
C LEU A 43 39.99 25.10 -27.12
N PRO A 44 40.67 26.24 -26.85
CA PRO A 44 40.38 27.03 -25.65
C PRO A 44 40.04 28.53 -25.88
N THR A 45 39.78 29.24 -24.77
CA THR A 45 39.44 30.67 -24.68
C THR A 45 40.64 31.61 -24.50
N THR A 46 40.55 32.84 -25.05
CA THR A 46 41.46 33.97 -24.73
C THR A 46 40.77 35.35 -24.75
N HIS A 47 40.56 35.91 -23.54
CA HIS A 47 40.79 37.31 -23.10
C HIS A 47 40.43 38.59 -23.94
N VAL A 48 39.68 39.52 -23.26
CA VAL A 48 40.02 40.97 -22.96
C VAL A 48 39.72 42.07 -24.04
N PRO A 49 39.30 43.33 -23.70
CA PRO A 49 38.45 43.86 -22.60
C PRO A 49 37.58 45.11 -23.00
N THR A 50 37.30 46.02 -22.04
CA THR A 50 37.23 47.53 -22.09
C THR A 50 35.91 48.36 -22.07
N THR A 51 35.73 49.06 -20.93
CA THR A 51 35.36 50.49 -20.70
C THR A 51 33.96 51.09 -20.91
N SER A 52 33.64 51.99 -19.98
CA SER A 52 32.48 52.88 -19.85
C SER A 52 32.67 54.29 -20.45
N GLN A 53 31.58 55.03 -20.65
CA GLN A 53 31.55 56.50 -20.68
C GLN A 53 30.28 57.05 -19.99
N SER A 54 30.31 58.37 -19.73
CA SER A 54 29.45 59.12 -18.80
C SER A 54 28.84 60.37 -19.46
N GLU A 55 27.71 60.91 -18.96
CA GLU A 55 27.22 62.23 -19.40
C GLU A 55 26.45 63.04 -18.33
N THR A 56 26.50 64.39 -18.44
CA THR A 56 25.92 65.42 -17.53
C THR A 56 26.26 66.82 -18.11
N THR A 57 25.57 67.96 -17.94
CA THR A 57 24.31 68.41 -17.25
C THR A 57 23.52 69.33 -18.23
N VAL A 58 22.40 70.01 -17.92
CA VAL A 58 22.27 71.38 -17.32
C VAL A 58 20.74 71.76 -17.29
N PRO A 59 20.21 72.60 -16.36
CA PRO A 59 18.75 72.76 -16.12
C PRO A 59 18.14 74.18 -16.38
N GLY A 60 16.80 74.35 -16.28
CA GLY A 60 16.18 75.69 -16.18
C GLY A 60 14.63 75.85 -16.13
N SER A 61 14.07 76.09 -14.93
CA SER A 61 13.00 77.07 -14.57
C SER A 61 11.64 77.17 -15.32
N THR A 62 10.51 76.95 -14.59
CA THR A 62 9.51 77.99 -14.19
C THR A 62 8.44 77.43 -13.22
N THR A 63 7.69 78.31 -12.56
CA THR A 63 6.92 78.04 -11.31
C THR A 63 5.41 78.26 -11.40
N ASN A 64 4.59 77.44 -10.72
CA ASN A 64 3.56 77.93 -9.78
C ASN A 64 3.02 76.80 -8.86
N PRO A 65 2.48 77.11 -7.67
CA PRO A 65 2.28 76.12 -6.60
C PRO A 65 0.82 75.68 -6.37
N THR A 66 0.64 74.44 -5.92
CA THR A 66 -0.50 74.06 -5.06
C THR A 66 -0.11 72.95 -4.09
N THR A 67 -0.63 73.00 -2.87
CA THR A 67 -0.29 72.12 -1.74
C THR A 67 -0.95 70.74 -1.81
N GLY A 68 -0.20 69.66 -1.52
CA GLY A 68 -0.76 68.32 -1.33
C GLY A 68 0.28 67.26 -0.94
N TYR A 69 0.35 66.96 0.36
CA TYR A 69 0.93 65.78 1.04
C TYR A 69 1.93 64.87 0.28
N ASN A 70 3.19 64.89 0.72
CA ASN A 70 4.15 63.81 0.44
C ASN A 70 3.75 62.52 1.18
N THR A 71 3.43 61.48 0.43
CA THR A 71 3.53 60.07 0.88
C THR A 71 4.16 59.23 -0.23
N THR A 72 5.46 59.42 -0.44
CA THR A 72 6.27 58.45 -1.17
C THR A 72 6.41 57.20 -0.30
N LEU A 73 5.64 56.15 -0.58
CA LEU A 73 6.00 54.81 -0.14
C LEU A 73 7.38 54.48 -0.72
N PRO A 74 8.27 53.81 0.05
CA PRO A 74 9.49 53.27 -0.54
C PRO A 74 9.10 52.20 -1.56
N THR A 75 9.52 52.37 -2.82
CA THR A 75 9.59 51.26 -3.77
C THR A 75 10.67 50.29 -3.28
N THR A 76 10.26 49.33 -2.46
CA THR A 76 10.99 48.07 -2.26
C THR A 76 11.04 47.36 -3.61
N THR A 77 12.16 47.47 -4.30
CA THR A 77 12.50 46.52 -5.36
C THR A 77 12.50 45.15 -4.73
N LEU A 78 11.66 44.22 -5.22
CA LEU A 78 11.76 42.82 -4.81
C LEU A 78 13.22 42.36 -5.02
N PRO A 79 13.80 41.60 -4.09
CA PRO A 79 15.11 41.01 -4.31
C PRO A 79 15.02 40.11 -5.55
N THR A 80 15.92 40.31 -6.51
CA THR A 80 16.04 39.42 -7.67
C THR A 80 16.44 38.03 -7.16
N ILE A 81 15.49 37.10 -7.12
CA ILE A 81 15.74 35.73 -6.70
C ILE A 81 16.59 35.07 -7.78
N HIS A 82 17.88 34.89 -7.51
CA HIS A 82 18.78 34.12 -8.36
C HIS A 82 18.78 32.67 -7.86
N PRO A 83 18.68 31.66 -8.76
CA PRO A 83 18.85 30.27 -8.36
C PRO A 83 20.27 30.08 -7.79
N VAL A 84 20.36 29.57 -6.56
CA VAL A 84 21.65 29.29 -5.92
C VAL A 84 22.17 27.98 -6.47
N THR A 85 23.11 28.04 -7.42
CA THR A 85 23.83 26.86 -7.88
C THR A 85 24.81 26.40 -6.80
N ILE A 86 24.32 25.58 -5.87
CA ILE A 86 25.16 24.90 -4.88
C ILE A 86 26.05 23.92 -5.65
N THR A 87 27.36 24.17 -5.67
CA THR A 87 28.33 23.25 -6.25
C THR A 87 28.70 22.21 -5.20
N THR A 88 27.92 21.14 -5.15
CA THR A 88 28.16 19.97 -4.30
C THR A 88 29.39 19.20 -4.81
N ILE A 89 30.39 18.98 -3.95
CA ILE A 89 31.60 18.21 -4.27
C ILE A 89 31.60 16.96 -3.36
N SER A 90 31.28 15.80 -3.93
CA SER A 90 31.32 14.53 -3.19
C SER A 90 32.75 14.22 -2.72
N THR A 91 32.93 13.96 -1.43
CA THR A 91 34.27 14.04 -0.79
C THR A 91 34.53 13.11 0.39
N GLN A 92 33.54 12.38 0.90
CA GLN A 92 33.79 11.14 1.65
C GLN A 92 33.12 9.97 0.94
N ILE A 93 33.90 8.92 0.68
CA ILE A 93 33.42 7.68 0.06
C ILE A 93 33.95 6.51 0.88
N VAL A 94 33.06 5.67 1.40
CA VAL A 94 33.43 4.31 1.81
C VAL A 94 33.10 3.41 0.63
N ASN A 95 34.12 2.99 -0.10
CA ASN A 95 33.99 2.14 -1.28
C ASN A 95 34.55 0.75 -0.99
N THR A 96 33.70 -0.26 -1.16
CA THR A 96 33.99 -1.69 -0.99
C THR A 96 33.61 -2.41 -2.29
N GLU A 97 33.92 -3.69 -2.44
CA GLU A 97 33.59 -4.39 -3.70
C GLU A 97 32.07 -4.50 -3.97
N ILE A 98 31.23 -4.35 -2.94
CA ILE A 98 29.76 -4.51 -3.02
C ILE A 98 28.95 -3.32 -2.50
N LEU A 99 29.58 -2.34 -1.86
CA LEU A 99 28.88 -1.17 -1.34
C LEU A 99 29.73 0.09 -1.48
N SER A 100 29.15 1.10 -2.09
CA SER A 100 29.62 2.48 -2.05
C SER A 100 28.64 3.34 -1.25
N ILE A 101 29.14 4.12 -0.28
CA ILE A 101 28.35 5.19 0.35
C ILE A 101 29.08 6.53 0.25
N SER A 102 28.34 7.60 -0.03
CA SER A 102 28.88 8.94 -0.21
C SER A 102 28.00 10.05 0.40
N THR A 103 28.53 11.27 0.42
CA THR A 103 27.80 12.51 0.72
C THR A 103 27.78 13.43 -0.50
N ASN A 104 26.78 14.32 -0.57
CA ASN A 104 26.78 15.44 -1.52
C ASN A 104 27.62 16.66 -1.02
N ILE A 105 28.14 16.65 0.21
CA ILE A 105 28.88 17.77 0.83
C ILE A 105 30.23 17.35 1.43
N THR A 106 31.12 18.34 1.57
CA THR A 106 32.48 18.23 2.14
C THR A 106 32.54 18.05 3.65
N GLU A 107 31.54 18.57 4.36
CA GLU A 107 31.46 18.60 5.81
C GLU A 107 30.64 17.43 6.39
N GLY A 108 29.95 16.69 5.52
CA GLY A 108 29.16 15.51 5.88
C GLY A 108 30.02 14.29 6.14
N GLY A 109 29.58 13.44 7.08
CA GLY A 109 30.21 12.17 7.40
C GLY A 109 29.27 11.00 7.17
N VAL A 110 29.80 9.87 6.70
CA VAL A 110 29.06 8.61 6.56
C VAL A 110 29.85 7.43 7.13
N SER A 111 29.16 6.45 7.69
CA SER A 111 29.76 5.28 8.33
C SER A 111 28.98 3.99 8.09
N LEU A 112 29.63 2.86 8.36
CA LEU A 112 29.07 1.51 8.33
C LEU A 112 29.28 0.84 9.70
N SER A 113 28.30 0.06 10.15
CA SER A 113 28.46 -0.83 11.31
C SER A 113 29.56 -1.89 11.09
N LYS A 114 29.83 -2.27 9.83
CA LYS A 114 30.87 -3.23 9.43
C LYS A 114 31.85 -2.61 8.43
N PRO A 115 33.17 -2.49 8.74
CA PRO A 115 34.15 -1.83 7.86
C PRO A 115 34.49 -2.59 6.56
N THR A 116 34.13 -3.86 6.46
CA THR A 116 34.35 -4.69 5.28
C THR A 116 33.13 -5.60 5.12
N PRO A 117 32.03 -5.06 4.58
CA PRO A 117 30.84 -5.84 4.29
C PRO A 117 31.12 -6.90 3.20
N LEU A 118 30.38 -8.00 3.31
CA LEU A 118 30.31 -9.13 2.41
C LEU A 118 28.84 -9.32 1.98
N LEU A 119 28.63 -10.14 0.95
CA LEU A 119 27.28 -10.47 0.50
C LEU A 119 26.51 -11.19 1.62
N ASN A 120 25.24 -10.84 1.79
CA ASN A 120 24.34 -11.24 2.87
C ASN A 120 24.68 -10.69 4.28
N ASP A 121 25.64 -9.76 4.42
CA ASP A 121 25.80 -9.06 5.70
C ASP A 121 24.64 -8.11 5.96
N TYR A 122 23.99 -8.24 7.12
CA TYR A 122 23.14 -7.20 7.66
C TYR A 122 24.00 -6.06 8.20
N ILE A 123 23.82 -4.85 7.65
CA ILE A 123 24.61 -3.66 7.98
C ILE A 123 23.72 -2.46 8.25
N THR A 124 24.17 -1.62 9.18
CA THR A 124 23.63 -0.29 9.44
C THR A 124 24.52 0.73 8.73
N ILE A 125 23.88 1.67 8.03
CA ILE A 125 24.50 2.80 7.33
C ILE A 125 24.02 4.07 8.02
N SER A 126 24.95 4.92 8.44
CA SER A 126 24.64 6.13 9.22
C SER A 126 25.28 7.37 8.62
N ALA A 127 24.52 8.47 8.55
CA ALA A 127 24.98 9.81 8.20
C ALA A 127 25.15 10.63 9.48
N THR A 128 26.19 11.47 9.55
CA THR A 128 26.47 12.32 10.73
C THR A 128 26.06 13.77 10.50
N ASP A 129 25.75 14.49 11.58
CA ASP A 129 25.52 15.94 11.53
C ASP A 129 26.71 16.69 10.90
N ALA A 130 26.39 17.70 10.09
CA ALA A 130 27.36 18.52 9.36
C ALA A 130 27.12 20.01 9.68
N PRO A 131 28.07 20.75 10.30
CA PRO A 131 27.81 22.11 10.75
C PRO A 131 27.39 23.07 9.62
N GLY A 132 26.22 23.70 9.75
CA GLY A 132 25.64 24.59 8.73
C GLY A 132 24.87 23.87 7.62
N PHE A 133 24.67 22.55 7.74
CA PHE A 133 23.89 21.73 6.82
C PHE A 133 22.90 20.83 7.57
N LYS A 134 21.74 20.62 6.96
CA LYS A 134 20.69 19.70 7.40
C LYS A 134 20.71 18.45 6.51
N PHE A 135 20.61 17.27 7.13
CA PHE A 135 20.35 16.02 6.41
C PHE A 135 18.90 16.00 5.91
N GLU A 136 18.70 15.59 4.65
CA GLU A 136 17.39 15.53 4.00
C GLU A 136 16.89 14.10 3.80
N HIS A 137 17.70 13.25 3.17
CA HIS A 137 17.39 11.84 2.90
C HIS A 137 18.63 11.07 2.44
N TRP A 138 18.53 9.73 2.50
CA TRP A 138 19.38 8.83 1.74
C TRP A 138 18.78 8.59 0.35
N ARG A 139 19.61 8.62 -0.70
CA ARG A 139 19.23 8.30 -2.08
C ARG A 139 20.07 7.14 -2.61
N ASP A 140 19.44 6.21 -3.33
CA ASP A 140 20.15 5.20 -4.10
C ASP A 140 20.58 5.78 -5.46
N LEU A 141 21.85 5.62 -5.80
CA LEU A 141 22.46 6.20 -6.99
C LEU A 141 22.24 5.36 -8.26
N GLU A 142 21.69 4.15 -8.15
CA GLU A 142 21.39 3.28 -9.28
C GLU A 142 19.95 3.47 -9.76
N SER A 143 18.97 3.49 -8.85
CA SER A 143 17.57 3.76 -9.18
C SER A 143 17.19 5.23 -9.15
N GLY A 144 17.91 6.05 -8.38
CA GLY A 144 17.55 7.46 -8.10
C GLY A 144 16.47 7.64 -7.04
N GLN A 145 15.90 6.55 -6.51
CA GLN A 145 14.85 6.58 -5.47
C GLN A 145 15.39 7.03 -4.11
N ILE A 146 14.47 7.53 -3.27
CA ILE A 146 14.75 7.85 -1.87
C ILE A 146 14.76 6.54 -1.09
N VAL A 147 15.69 6.36 -0.16
CA VAL A 147 15.76 5.17 0.71
C VAL A 147 15.08 5.44 2.04
N THR A 148 15.41 6.56 2.69
CA THR A 148 14.80 6.97 3.97
C THR A 148 15.05 8.45 4.25
N PHE A 149 14.20 9.05 5.10
CA PHE A 149 14.43 10.37 5.71
C PHE A 149 15.17 10.28 7.05
N ALA A 150 15.40 9.08 7.59
CA ALA A 150 16.23 8.89 8.76
C ALA A 150 17.72 9.04 8.38
N PRO A 151 18.56 9.63 9.25
CA PRO A 151 20.01 9.67 9.00
C PRO A 151 20.65 8.29 9.06
N GLU A 152 19.97 7.29 9.63
CA GLU A 152 20.44 5.92 9.78
C GLU A 152 19.38 4.93 9.28
N PHE A 153 19.84 3.87 8.58
CA PHE A 153 19.00 2.73 8.16
C PHE A 153 19.84 1.45 8.13
N SER A 154 19.18 0.29 8.08
CA SER A 154 19.85 -1.02 7.97
C SER A 154 19.30 -1.85 6.81
N LEU A 155 20.13 -2.71 6.23
CA LEU A 155 19.76 -3.65 5.17
C LEU A 155 20.72 -4.86 5.13
N ALA A 156 20.29 -5.97 4.52
CA ALA A 156 21.23 -7.02 4.09
C ALA A 156 21.79 -6.72 2.70
N LEU A 157 23.11 -6.82 2.54
CA LEU A 157 23.78 -6.56 1.26
C LEU A 157 23.68 -7.76 0.31
N SER A 158 22.60 -7.81 -0.46
CA SER A 158 22.29 -8.85 -1.45
C SER A 158 22.98 -8.69 -2.81
N SER A 159 23.35 -7.46 -3.17
CA SER A 159 23.94 -7.11 -4.45
C SER A 159 24.94 -5.96 -4.28
N GLN A 160 25.58 -5.54 -5.38
CA GLN A 160 26.33 -4.28 -5.34
C GLN A 160 25.34 -3.11 -5.21
N ARG A 161 25.55 -2.20 -4.26
CA ARG A 161 24.70 -1.02 -4.03
C ARG A 161 25.51 0.27 -3.91
N SER A 162 24.87 1.41 -4.17
CA SER A 162 25.47 2.74 -4.06
C SER A 162 24.48 3.75 -3.48
N PHE A 163 24.78 4.29 -2.29
CA PHE A 163 23.91 5.27 -1.62
C PHE A 163 24.60 6.62 -1.40
N GLU A 164 23.83 7.70 -1.44
CA GLU A 164 24.28 9.06 -1.12
C GLU A 164 23.41 9.69 -0.03
N ALA A 165 24.06 10.19 1.02
CA ALA A 165 23.43 11.06 2.01
C ALA A 165 23.32 12.47 1.43
N VAL A 166 22.08 12.95 1.28
CA VAL A 166 21.76 14.25 0.70
C VAL A 166 21.55 15.27 1.82
N TYR A 167 22.31 16.35 1.77
CA TYR A 167 22.22 17.49 2.67
C TYR A 167 21.88 18.78 1.92
N LEU A 168 21.24 19.72 2.63
CA LEU A 168 21.04 21.11 2.20
C LEU A 168 21.64 22.07 3.23
N PRO A 169 22.08 23.29 2.85
CA PRO A 169 22.50 24.31 3.81
C PRO A 169 21.33 24.71 4.74
N GLU A 170 21.63 25.03 6.00
CA GLU A 170 20.62 25.57 6.93
C GLU A 170 19.97 26.85 6.37
N GLY A 171 18.64 26.98 6.50
CA GLY A 171 17.87 28.09 5.93
C GLY A 171 17.47 27.91 4.46
N PHE A 172 17.65 26.71 3.89
CA PHE A 172 17.20 26.33 2.55
C PHE A 172 16.26 25.12 2.59
N ALA A 173 15.40 25.04 1.60
CA ALA A 173 14.47 23.94 1.36
C ALA A 173 14.42 23.60 -0.14
N ASP A 174 14.11 22.35 -0.49
CA ASP A 174 13.87 21.96 -1.88
C ASP A 174 12.58 21.14 -2.04
N TYR A 175 12.09 21.09 -3.28
CA TYR A 175 10.88 20.38 -3.68
C TYR A 175 11.26 19.19 -4.56
N TYR A 176 11.16 18.00 -3.99
CA TYR A 176 11.33 16.72 -4.67
C TYR A 176 9.97 16.31 -5.23
N LEU A 177 9.86 16.18 -6.55
CA LEU A 177 8.60 16.06 -7.27
C LEU A 177 8.54 14.72 -7.99
N PHE A 178 7.45 14.00 -7.74
CA PHE A 178 7.14 12.68 -8.29
C PHE A 178 5.74 12.72 -8.88
N SER A 179 5.39 11.72 -9.70
CA SER A 179 4.10 11.68 -10.38
C SER A 179 3.57 10.25 -10.39
N THR A 180 2.25 10.05 -10.24
CA THR A 180 1.64 8.73 -10.44
C THR A 180 1.63 8.28 -11.90
N ASN A 181 1.80 9.23 -12.83
CA ASN A 181 1.83 9.02 -14.27
C ASN A 181 3.12 9.60 -14.88
N ASP A 182 3.52 9.21 -16.09
CA ASP A 182 4.73 9.76 -16.77
C ASP A 182 4.54 11.20 -17.31
N THR A 183 3.50 11.91 -16.83
CA THR A 183 3.22 13.33 -17.06
C THR A 183 4.31 14.24 -16.49
N THR A 184 4.50 15.40 -17.11
CA THR A 184 5.49 16.37 -16.64
C THR A 184 4.97 17.18 -15.46
N ILE A 185 5.85 17.46 -14.49
CA ILE A 185 5.63 18.47 -13.45
C ILE A 185 6.60 19.61 -13.72
N THR A 186 6.11 20.84 -13.72
CA THR A 186 6.94 22.04 -13.84
C THR A 186 6.96 22.85 -12.55
N ARG A 187 8.06 23.56 -12.32
CA ARG A 187 8.24 24.50 -11.21
C ARG A 187 8.85 25.81 -11.69
N ASP A 188 8.42 26.93 -11.13
CA ASP A 188 8.84 28.27 -11.55
C ASP A 188 10.31 28.61 -11.19
N ILE A 189 10.77 28.13 -10.04
CA ILE A 189 12.15 28.28 -9.55
C ILE A 189 12.78 26.90 -9.38
N ASN A 190 13.87 26.61 -10.11
CA ASN A 190 14.56 25.32 -10.08
C ASN A 190 15.58 25.19 -8.93
N GLY A 191 15.59 24.01 -8.28
CA GLY A 191 16.53 23.64 -7.22
C GLY A 191 16.22 24.27 -5.85
N PRO A 192 17.13 24.13 -4.86
CA PRO A 192 16.90 24.62 -3.51
C PRO A 192 16.68 26.13 -3.45
N VAL A 193 15.73 26.54 -2.63
CA VAL A 193 15.36 27.94 -2.39
C VAL A 193 15.59 28.30 -0.92
N THR A 194 15.83 29.59 -0.65
CA THR A 194 15.86 30.09 0.74
C THR A 194 14.48 29.96 1.39
N GLU A 195 14.44 29.66 2.68
CA GLU A 195 13.19 29.70 3.45
C GLU A 195 12.50 31.08 3.33
N GLY A 196 11.16 31.07 3.28
CA GLY A 196 10.31 32.22 2.96
C GLY A 196 10.10 32.48 1.46
N THR A 197 10.69 31.67 0.57
CA THR A 197 10.47 31.80 -0.89
C THR A 197 9.17 31.10 -1.31
N SER A 198 8.26 31.82 -1.95
CA SER A 198 7.12 31.19 -2.64
C SER A 198 7.58 30.50 -3.92
N VAL A 199 7.18 29.23 -4.10
CA VAL A 199 7.42 28.41 -5.30
C VAL A 199 6.07 27.97 -5.86
N SER A 200 5.93 27.98 -7.17
CA SER A 200 4.74 27.54 -7.89
C SER A 200 5.01 26.23 -8.63
N LEU A 201 4.13 25.25 -8.43
CA LEU A 201 4.21 23.89 -8.95
C LEU A 201 2.99 23.61 -9.84
N GLN A 202 3.20 23.13 -11.06
CA GLN A 202 2.15 22.80 -12.02
C GLN A 202 2.28 21.33 -12.44
N ALA A 203 1.20 20.58 -12.28
CA ALA A 203 1.00 19.25 -12.84
C ALA A 203 0.34 19.40 -14.22
N GLU A 204 0.86 18.73 -15.25
CA GLU A 204 0.28 18.73 -16.60
C GLU A 204 -0.85 17.70 -16.72
N GLU A 205 -1.99 18.10 -17.31
CA GLU A 205 -3.16 17.24 -17.51
C GLU A 205 -3.38 16.89 -18.99
N THR A 206 -4.16 15.84 -19.26
CA THR A 206 -4.62 15.46 -20.59
C THR A 206 -6.05 14.93 -20.53
N ASP A 207 -6.74 14.81 -21.67
CA ASP A 207 -8.13 14.34 -21.74
C ASP A 207 -8.34 12.99 -21.03
N ALA A 208 -7.34 12.10 -21.03
CA ALA A 208 -7.38 10.78 -20.40
C ALA A 208 -6.78 10.72 -18.98
N ILE A 209 -6.11 11.79 -18.51
CA ILE A 209 -5.32 11.82 -17.27
C ILE A 209 -5.55 13.16 -16.56
N ARG A 210 -6.31 13.13 -15.45
CA ARG A 210 -6.72 14.33 -14.71
C ARG A 210 -6.02 14.41 -13.36
N PHE A 211 -5.55 15.59 -13.00
CA PHE A 211 -4.91 15.84 -11.71
C PHE A 211 -5.96 15.77 -10.59
N VAL A 212 -5.59 15.11 -9.49
CA VAL A 212 -6.48 14.89 -8.34
C VAL A 212 -5.98 15.70 -7.14
N ALA A 213 -4.69 15.55 -6.79
CA ALA A 213 -4.12 16.18 -5.61
C ALA A 213 -2.59 16.19 -5.64
N TRP A 214 -2.01 17.13 -4.90
CA TRP A 214 -0.64 17.05 -4.41
C TRP A 214 -0.63 16.25 -3.12
N TYR A 215 0.07 15.12 -3.11
CA TYR A 215 0.25 14.26 -1.94
C TYR A 215 1.65 14.44 -1.35
N ASP A 216 1.75 14.62 -0.04
CA ASP A 216 3.03 14.78 0.66
C ASP A 216 3.47 13.44 1.27
N LEU A 217 4.60 12.89 0.79
CA LEU A 217 5.14 11.59 1.19
C LEU A 217 5.62 11.53 2.65
N ILE A 218 5.88 12.67 3.31
CA ILE A 218 6.24 12.69 4.74
C ILE A 218 4.98 12.75 5.61
N GLN A 219 3.93 13.42 5.14
CA GLN A 219 2.67 13.55 5.88
C GLN A 219 1.62 12.48 5.54
N GLU A 220 1.93 11.60 4.58
CA GLU A 220 1.11 10.52 4.06
C GLU A 220 -0.32 10.93 3.63
N LYS A 221 -0.50 12.17 3.15
CA LYS A 221 -1.82 12.72 2.81
C LYS A 221 -1.81 13.69 1.63
N ASP A 222 -2.98 13.80 1.00
CA ASP A 222 -3.29 14.88 0.06
C ASP A 222 -3.23 16.24 0.81
N ILE A 223 -2.42 17.18 0.34
CA ILE A 223 -2.21 18.50 0.95
C ILE A 223 -2.88 19.65 0.19
N SER A 224 -3.23 19.44 -1.09
CA SER A 224 -3.90 20.44 -1.94
C SER A 224 -4.51 19.78 -3.16
N THR A 225 -5.71 20.23 -3.56
CA THR A 225 -6.32 19.94 -4.87
C THR A 225 -6.13 21.09 -5.87
N GLU A 226 -5.45 22.18 -5.49
CA GLU A 226 -5.17 23.32 -6.35
C GLU A 226 -4.00 23.01 -7.31
N ASN A 227 -4.18 23.34 -8.59
CA ASN A 227 -3.17 23.23 -9.64
C ASN A 227 -3.23 24.48 -10.54
N PRO A 228 -2.23 25.37 -10.55
CA PRO A 228 -0.93 25.25 -9.88
C PRO A 228 -1.00 25.44 -8.36
N LEU A 229 -0.22 24.65 -7.63
CA LEU A 229 0.01 24.84 -6.19
C LEU A 229 1.10 25.89 -5.98
N THR A 230 0.78 26.96 -5.24
CA THR A 230 1.77 27.93 -4.76
C THR A 230 2.01 27.74 -3.27
N ILE A 231 3.26 27.51 -2.88
CA ILE A 231 3.65 27.15 -1.51
C ILE A 231 4.88 27.95 -1.07
N GLU A 232 4.87 28.45 0.18
CA GLU A 232 6.02 29.12 0.79
C GLU A 232 6.97 28.08 1.40
N ALA A 233 8.23 28.13 0.97
CA ALA A 233 9.28 27.23 1.43
C ALA A 233 9.60 27.47 2.91
N SER A 234 9.19 26.55 3.78
CA SER A 234 9.54 26.54 5.21
C SER A 234 10.31 25.29 5.65
N GLN A 235 10.31 24.26 4.80
CA GLN A 235 11.06 23.01 4.91
C GLN A 235 11.01 22.32 3.53
N SER A 236 11.90 21.37 3.27
CA SER A 236 11.83 20.54 2.07
C SER A 236 10.52 19.76 2.00
N ARG A 237 10.05 19.48 0.78
CA ARG A 237 8.82 18.74 0.51
C ARG A 237 9.07 17.64 -0.51
N TYR A 238 8.37 16.52 -0.32
CA TYR A 238 8.43 15.34 -1.18
C TYR A 238 7.01 15.10 -1.69
N LEU A 239 6.70 15.66 -2.86
CA LEU A 239 5.33 15.78 -3.35
C LEU A 239 5.11 14.87 -4.56
N VAL A 240 4.00 14.14 -4.55
CA VAL A 240 3.49 13.37 -5.68
C VAL A 240 2.34 14.17 -6.32
N ALA A 241 2.43 14.43 -7.61
CA ALA A 241 1.24 14.77 -8.40
C ALA A 241 0.43 13.48 -8.60
N VAL A 242 -0.71 13.40 -7.92
CA VAL A 242 -1.63 12.27 -8.02
C VAL A 242 -2.62 12.55 -9.13
N TYR A 243 -2.74 11.60 -10.04
CA TYR A 243 -3.68 11.63 -11.16
C TYR A 243 -4.78 10.60 -11.00
N ALA A 244 -5.83 10.75 -11.80
CA ALA A 244 -6.81 9.72 -12.10
C ALA A 244 -6.85 9.49 -13.60
N ILE A 245 -6.89 8.22 -14.00
CA ILE A 245 -6.98 7.79 -15.39
C ILE A 245 -8.41 7.39 -15.74
N GLU A 246 -8.80 7.59 -16.99
CA GLU A 246 -10.05 7.05 -17.53
C GLU A 246 -10.13 5.52 -17.32
N ALA A 247 -11.28 5.04 -16.84
CA ALA A 247 -11.51 3.63 -16.57
C ALA A 247 -12.64 3.04 -17.44
N SER A 248 -13.88 3.49 -17.22
CA SER A 248 -15.06 3.04 -17.97
C SER A 248 -16.30 3.86 -17.60
N ASP A 249 -17.17 4.12 -18.55
CA ASP A 249 -18.48 4.74 -18.30
C ASP A 249 -19.28 4.02 -17.21
N TYR A 250 -20.02 4.81 -16.41
CA TYR A 250 -20.99 4.31 -15.45
C TYR A 250 -22.29 5.09 -15.49
N LEU A 251 -23.38 4.46 -15.05
CA LEU A 251 -24.67 5.12 -14.88
C LEU A 251 -24.59 6.07 -13.68
N ALA A 252 -24.52 7.36 -13.96
CA ALA A 252 -24.38 8.41 -12.95
C ALA A 252 -25.72 8.82 -12.34
N TYR A 253 -26.77 8.85 -13.16
CA TYR A 253 -28.11 9.19 -12.73
C TYR A 253 -29.16 8.37 -13.49
N SER A 254 -30.23 7.98 -12.81
CA SER A 254 -31.42 7.40 -13.45
C SER A 254 -32.71 7.72 -12.71
N THR A 255 -33.81 7.85 -13.45
CA THR A 255 -35.17 7.87 -12.89
C THR A 255 -36.17 7.13 -13.79
N ASP A 256 -37.00 6.31 -13.14
CA ASP A 256 -38.23 5.65 -13.64
C ASP A 256 -39.50 6.44 -13.27
N PHE A 257 -39.34 7.58 -12.58
CA PHE A 257 -40.40 8.40 -11.99
C PHE A 257 -41.34 7.66 -11.01
N GLU A 258 -41.00 6.44 -10.57
CA GLU A 258 -41.84 5.61 -9.71
C GLU A 258 -41.83 6.06 -8.25
N ASP A 259 -40.80 6.78 -7.82
CA ASP A 259 -40.68 7.35 -6.48
C ASP A 259 -41.59 8.59 -6.27
N VAL A 260 -42.05 9.23 -7.35
CA VAL A 260 -42.63 10.58 -7.28
C VAL A 260 -44.08 10.69 -7.78
N THR A 261 -44.74 11.81 -7.49
CA THR A 261 -46.08 12.15 -7.98
C THR A 261 -46.22 13.64 -8.27
N LYS A 262 -46.77 13.98 -9.43
CA LYS A 262 -47.23 15.35 -9.80
C LYS A 262 -48.54 15.21 -10.55
N SER A 263 -49.63 15.76 -10.04
CA SER A 263 -50.99 15.54 -10.58
C SER A 263 -51.53 16.68 -11.46
N ALA A 264 -50.76 17.77 -11.62
CA ALA A 264 -51.14 18.95 -12.37
C ALA A 264 -50.05 19.33 -13.40
N TYR A 265 -50.48 19.93 -14.50
CA TYR A 265 -49.61 20.43 -15.57
C TYR A 265 -48.88 21.75 -15.21
N GLU A 266 -49.33 22.46 -14.17
CA GLU A 266 -48.66 23.64 -13.60
C GLU A 266 -47.15 23.37 -13.38
N ALA A 267 -46.29 24.33 -13.72
CA ALA A 267 -44.84 24.15 -13.58
C ALA A 267 -44.44 24.00 -12.11
N ALA A 268 -43.63 22.99 -11.79
CA ALA A 268 -43.12 22.76 -10.44
C ALA A 268 -41.81 22.00 -10.44
N ALA A 269 -41.02 22.20 -9.38
CA ALA A 269 -39.88 21.35 -9.06
C ALA A 269 -40.35 20.00 -8.50
N VAL A 270 -39.62 18.93 -8.82
CA VAL A 270 -39.93 17.53 -8.55
C VAL A 270 -38.64 16.81 -8.20
N GLU A 271 -38.56 16.20 -7.02
CA GLU A 271 -37.39 15.39 -6.62
C GLU A 271 -37.65 13.93 -7.00
N THR A 272 -36.74 13.32 -7.76
CA THR A 272 -36.86 11.95 -8.25
C THR A 272 -35.48 11.36 -8.58
N GLY A 273 -35.25 10.09 -8.29
CA GLY A 273 -33.91 9.47 -8.38
C GLY A 273 -32.88 10.13 -7.43
N GLY A 274 -33.35 10.82 -6.40
CA GLY A 274 -32.52 11.61 -5.46
C GLY A 274 -32.14 13.02 -5.93
N GLU A 275 -32.55 13.43 -7.14
CA GLU A 275 -32.17 14.73 -7.72
C GLU A 275 -33.37 15.59 -8.09
N LEU A 276 -33.15 16.90 -8.20
CA LEU A 276 -34.20 17.88 -8.47
C LEU A 276 -34.38 18.13 -9.98
N TRP A 277 -35.61 17.98 -10.46
CA TRP A 277 -36.05 18.29 -11.81
C TRP A 277 -37.07 19.42 -11.83
N TRP A 278 -37.11 20.20 -12.90
CA TRP A 278 -38.19 21.15 -13.19
C TRP A 278 -39.11 20.57 -14.26
N LEU A 279 -40.40 20.40 -13.92
CA LEU A 279 -41.42 19.83 -14.80
C LEU A 279 -42.48 20.89 -15.18
N SER A 280 -42.41 21.37 -16.43
CA SER A 280 -43.32 22.34 -17.05
C SER A 280 -44.29 21.67 -18.03
N ASP A 281 -45.55 22.14 -18.11
CA ASP A 281 -46.70 21.56 -18.85
C ASP A 281 -46.67 20.02 -18.96
N SER A 282 -46.45 19.38 -17.81
CA SER A 282 -46.27 17.94 -17.65
C SER A 282 -46.80 17.45 -16.30
N LEU A 283 -47.14 16.17 -16.19
CA LEU A 283 -47.52 15.51 -14.93
C LEU A 283 -46.97 14.08 -14.86
N ILE A 284 -47.00 13.44 -13.69
CA ILE A 284 -46.71 12.00 -13.59
C ILE A 284 -48.01 11.24 -13.85
N GLY A 285 -48.08 10.58 -15.00
CA GLY A 285 -49.23 9.77 -15.43
C GLY A 285 -49.08 8.32 -14.96
N SER A 286 -50.19 7.66 -14.63
CA SER A 286 -50.23 6.25 -14.22
C SER A 286 -51.43 5.48 -14.81
N GLY A 287 -52.07 6.04 -15.83
CA GLY A 287 -53.25 5.44 -16.47
C GLY A 287 -52.88 4.46 -17.57
N ASP A 288 -53.83 3.60 -17.97
CA ASP A 288 -53.66 2.60 -19.05
C ASP A 288 -53.33 3.20 -20.43
N THR A 289 -53.51 4.52 -20.58
CA THR A 289 -53.21 5.28 -21.81
C THR A 289 -51.83 5.90 -21.82
N ASP A 290 -51.15 5.94 -20.67
CA ASP A 290 -49.73 6.30 -20.57
C ASP A 290 -48.89 5.13 -21.06
N GLN A 291 -47.99 5.40 -22.02
CA GLN A 291 -46.85 4.52 -22.28
C GLN A 291 -45.83 4.70 -21.15
N LYS A 292 -45.29 3.59 -20.67
CA LYS A 292 -44.45 3.47 -19.48
C LYS A 292 -43.83 2.08 -19.44
N ALA A 293 -42.66 1.96 -18.82
CA ALA A 293 -42.04 0.67 -18.57
C ALA A 293 -42.78 -0.10 -17.48
N ASP A 294 -43.09 0.58 -16.36
CA ASP A 294 -43.73 0.02 -15.18
C ASP A 294 -45.12 0.63 -14.88
N THR A 295 -45.26 1.46 -13.84
CA THR A 295 -46.54 1.93 -13.28
C THR A 295 -46.82 3.41 -13.51
N LYS A 296 -45.78 4.22 -13.74
CA LYS A 296 -45.83 5.66 -14.03
C LYS A 296 -44.96 6.02 -15.23
N SER A 297 -45.17 7.23 -15.76
CA SER A 297 -44.23 7.95 -16.62
C SER A 297 -44.57 9.44 -16.61
N VAL A 298 -43.66 10.30 -17.06
CA VAL A 298 -43.98 11.72 -17.25
C VAL A 298 -44.82 11.87 -18.51
N ARG A 299 -46.01 12.46 -18.38
CA ARG A 299 -46.87 12.83 -19.51
C ARG A 299 -46.77 14.34 -19.76
N MET A 300 -46.12 14.71 -20.85
CA MET A 300 -45.79 16.09 -21.22
C MET A 300 -46.67 16.60 -22.38
N ARG A 301 -46.76 17.93 -22.55
CA ARG A 301 -47.31 18.62 -23.74
C ARG A 301 -46.26 19.57 -24.35
N ALA A 302 -46.60 20.85 -24.57
CA ALA A 302 -45.72 21.92 -25.04
C ALA A 302 -44.85 22.47 -23.89
N GLY A 303 -44.33 21.56 -23.07
CA GLY A 303 -43.60 21.81 -21.85
C GLY A 303 -42.23 21.14 -21.89
N TYR A 304 -41.59 21.01 -20.74
CA TYR A 304 -40.27 20.40 -20.65
C TYR A 304 -40.02 19.73 -19.29
N LEU A 305 -39.15 18.73 -19.31
CA LEU A 305 -38.43 18.20 -18.16
C LEU A 305 -37.00 18.78 -18.23
N GLU A 306 -36.49 19.30 -17.13
CA GLU A 306 -35.14 19.88 -17.06
C GLU A 306 -34.43 19.50 -15.75
N THR A 307 -33.15 19.14 -15.82
CA THR A 307 -32.35 18.90 -14.60
C THR A 307 -32.08 20.23 -13.88
N GLN A 308 -32.23 20.26 -12.57
CA GLN A 308 -31.79 21.38 -11.71
C GLN A 308 -30.43 21.08 -11.03
N PHE A 309 -29.79 20.01 -11.48
CA PHE A 309 -28.45 19.55 -11.10
C PHE A 309 -27.57 19.43 -12.35
N LEU A 310 -26.26 19.50 -12.12
CA LEU A 310 -25.22 19.39 -13.15
C LEU A 310 -24.69 17.96 -13.23
N VAL A 311 -24.32 17.54 -14.44
CA VAL A 311 -23.60 16.30 -14.71
C VAL A 311 -22.26 16.66 -15.36
N THR A 312 -21.15 16.44 -14.65
CA THR A 312 -19.77 16.52 -15.19
C THR A 312 -19.49 15.33 -16.12
N ASP A 313 -18.42 15.38 -16.93
CA ASP A 313 -17.84 14.18 -17.58
C ASP A 313 -18.84 13.30 -18.34
N VAL A 314 -19.87 13.91 -18.96
CA VAL A 314 -21.03 13.17 -19.46
C VAL A 314 -20.74 12.49 -20.79
N THR A 315 -20.96 11.17 -20.85
CA THR A 315 -20.69 10.35 -22.04
C THR A 315 -21.94 9.95 -22.79
N ALA A 316 -23.09 9.85 -22.12
CA ALA A 316 -24.36 9.59 -22.79
C ALA A 316 -25.59 10.05 -22.00
N ILE A 317 -26.68 10.29 -22.72
CA ILE A 317 -28.05 10.32 -22.18
C ILE A 317 -28.93 9.34 -22.96
N SER A 318 -29.81 8.65 -22.25
CA SER A 318 -30.82 7.75 -22.81
C SER A 318 -32.16 7.93 -22.08
N PHE A 319 -33.29 7.76 -22.77
CA PHE A 319 -34.62 7.73 -22.14
C PHE A 319 -35.64 7.01 -23.05
N GLN A 320 -36.74 6.54 -22.47
CA GLN A 320 -37.87 6.01 -23.22
C GLN A 320 -38.92 7.09 -23.52
N TYR A 321 -39.52 7.03 -24.71
CA TYR A 321 -40.54 7.98 -25.15
C TYR A 321 -41.58 7.34 -26.09
N GLY A 322 -42.80 7.86 -26.08
CA GLY A 322 -43.86 7.43 -27.00
C GLY A 322 -45.15 8.23 -26.85
N GLN A 323 -46.00 8.23 -27.88
CA GLN A 323 -47.20 9.05 -27.90
C GLN A 323 -48.20 8.62 -26.82
N TYR A 324 -48.93 9.57 -26.25
CA TYR A 324 -50.01 9.27 -25.30
C TYR A 324 -51.22 8.66 -26.03
N GLY A 325 -51.47 7.37 -25.78
CA GLY A 325 -52.60 6.63 -26.35
C GLY A 325 -52.68 6.70 -27.89
N THR A 326 -53.72 7.38 -28.39
CA THR A 326 -53.98 7.55 -29.83
C THR A 326 -53.99 9.01 -30.27
N GLU A 327 -53.27 9.89 -29.56
CA GLU A 327 -53.02 11.25 -30.03
C GLU A 327 -52.07 11.27 -31.23
N THR A 328 -51.99 12.41 -31.92
CA THR A 328 -51.05 12.59 -33.02
C THR A 328 -49.62 12.60 -32.46
N ALA A 329 -48.72 11.89 -33.13
CA ALA A 329 -47.28 12.00 -32.97
C ALA A 329 -46.79 13.46 -32.93
N GLU A 330 -45.78 13.74 -32.10
CA GLU A 330 -45.16 15.06 -32.00
C GLU A 330 -43.63 14.98 -31.94
N THR A 331 -42.98 16.08 -32.26
CA THR A 331 -41.53 16.22 -32.14
C THR A 331 -41.17 16.66 -30.72
N LEU A 332 -40.22 15.96 -30.12
CA LEU A 332 -39.48 16.39 -28.95
C LEU A 332 -38.14 16.98 -29.38
N SER A 333 -37.69 18.04 -28.70
CA SER A 333 -36.29 18.48 -28.71
C SER A 333 -35.56 17.92 -27.48
N VAL A 334 -34.35 17.43 -27.69
CA VAL A 334 -33.42 17.04 -26.62
C VAL A 334 -32.22 17.99 -26.69
N SER A 335 -31.94 18.68 -25.59
CA SER A 335 -30.93 19.73 -25.55
C SER A 335 -30.11 19.69 -24.25
N VAL A 336 -28.92 20.27 -24.29
CA VAL A 336 -28.05 20.48 -23.12
C VAL A 336 -27.67 21.94 -22.95
N SER A 337 -27.26 22.33 -21.75
CA SER A 337 -26.79 23.67 -21.44
C SER A 337 -25.76 23.65 -20.32
N ALA A 338 -24.71 24.48 -20.41
CA ALA A 338 -23.76 24.68 -19.32
C ALA A 338 -24.25 25.72 -18.28
N ASN A 339 -25.35 26.43 -18.55
CA ASN A 339 -25.80 27.59 -17.76
C ASN A 339 -27.33 27.73 -17.59
N GLN A 340 -28.12 26.75 -18.05
CA GLN A 340 -29.59 26.74 -18.14
C GLN A 340 -30.23 27.85 -19.00
N THR A 341 -29.45 28.75 -19.61
CA THR A 341 -29.97 29.84 -20.46
C THR A 341 -29.76 29.58 -21.94
N ASP A 342 -28.57 29.10 -22.31
CA ASP A 342 -28.16 28.85 -23.68
C ASP A 342 -28.20 27.34 -23.95
N TRP A 343 -29.15 26.91 -24.78
CA TRP A 343 -29.46 25.50 -25.02
C TRP A 343 -28.94 25.03 -26.38
N THR A 344 -28.05 24.04 -26.35
CA THR A 344 -27.51 23.33 -27.51
C THR A 344 -28.38 22.12 -27.82
N LEU A 345 -28.94 22.07 -29.03
CA LEU A 345 -29.77 20.96 -29.50
C LEU A 345 -28.91 19.72 -29.78
N LEU A 346 -29.23 18.59 -29.14
CA LEU A 346 -28.67 17.27 -29.46
C LEU A 346 -29.43 16.60 -30.61
N ALA A 347 -30.77 16.60 -30.53
CA ALA A 347 -31.64 15.94 -31.49
C ALA A 347 -33.08 16.47 -31.47
N GLU A 348 -33.76 16.37 -32.62
CA GLU A 348 -35.22 16.38 -32.70
C GLU A 348 -35.72 14.96 -33.00
N ILE A 349 -36.65 14.44 -32.20
CA ILE A 349 -37.16 13.07 -32.32
C ILE A 349 -38.69 13.03 -32.39
N LEU A 350 -39.24 12.16 -33.25
CA LEU A 350 -40.68 12.04 -33.47
C LEU A 350 -41.26 10.86 -32.67
N SER A 351 -42.18 11.14 -31.75
CA SER A 351 -42.93 10.12 -31.02
C SER A 351 -43.87 9.34 -31.94
N ASP A 352 -44.26 8.12 -31.58
CA ASP A 352 -45.36 7.40 -32.24
C ASP A 352 -46.02 6.40 -31.29
N SER A 353 -46.87 5.51 -31.81
CA SER A 353 -47.59 4.49 -31.04
C SER A 353 -46.70 3.42 -30.38
N SER A 354 -45.39 3.42 -30.61
CA SER A 354 -44.43 2.53 -29.94
C SER A 354 -43.62 3.28 -28.89
N PHE A 355 -43.36 2.59 -27.78
CA PHE A 355 -42.47 3.09 -26.74
C PHE A 355 -41.03 2.77 -27.14
N LYS A 356 -40.27 3.82 -27.44
CA LYS A 356 -38.93 3.76 -28.04
C LYS A 356 -37.89 4.28 -27.08
N THR A 357 -36.66 3.81 -27.22
CA THR A 357 -35.50 4.41 -26.56
C THR A 357 -34.87 5.48 -27.47
N PHE A 358 -34.62 6.67 -26.93
CA PHE A 358 -33.66 7.62 -27.46
C PHE A 358 -32.33 7.39 -26.74
N SER A 359 -31.22 7.52 -27.47
CA SER A 359 -29.88 7.55 -26.87
C SER A 359 -28.99 8.50 -27.67
N PHE A 360 -28.16 9.27 -26.97
CA PHE A 360 -27.13 10.14 -27.52
C PHE A 360 -25.83 9.90 -26.77
N SER A 361 -24.72 9.81 -27.50
CA SER A 361 -23.36 9.70 -26.94
C SER A 361 -22.57 10.95 -27.27
N PHE A 362 -21.84 11.45 -26.29
CA PHE A 362 -20.91 12.56 -26.43
C PHE A 362 -19.53 12.00 -26.78
N ASP A 363 -18.82 12.69 -27.67
CA ASP A 363 -17.41 12.43 -27.98
C ASP A 363 -16.65 13.76 -28.01
N ASP A 364 -15.30 13.69 -28.02
CA ASP A 364 -14.45 14.88 -28.02
C ASP A 364 -14.70 15.81 -29.22
N THR A 365 -15.18 15.25 -30.34
CA THR A 365 -15.52 16.04 -31.53
C THR A 365 -16.76 16.87 -31.26
N TRP A 366 -17.79 16.31 -30.62
CA TRP A 366 -18.98 17.05 -30.21
C TRP A 366 -18.64 18.18 -29.24
N PHE A 367 -17.82 17.94 -28.21
CA PHE A 367 -17.44 18.99 -27.25
C PHE A 367 -16.66 20.10 -27.96
N GLN A 368 -15.69 19.75 -28.80
CA GLN A 368 -14.88 20.70 -29.58
C GLN A 368 -15.72 21.55 -30.54
N ASP A 369 -16.64 20.94 -31.30
CA ASP A 369 -17.54 21.64 -32.24
C ASP A 369 -18.45 22.66 -31.53
N HIS A 370 -18.75 22.43 -30.24
CA HIS A 370 -19.55 23.35 -29.40
C HIS A 370 -18.71 24.28 -28.52
N SER A 371 -17.37 24.26 -28.65
CA SER A 371 -16.44 25.07 -27.85
C SER A 371 -16.54 24.83 -26.33
N LEU A 372 -16.76 23.58 -25.94
CA LEU A 372 -16.81 23.08 -24.57
C LEU A 372 -15.62 22.13 -24.30
N GLY A 373 -15.22 21.99 -23.02
CA GLY A 373 -14.36 20.89 -22.58
C GLY A 373 -15.19 19.62 -22.29
N SER A 374 -14.60 18.43 -22.39
CA SER A 374 -15.28 17.16 -22.08
C SER A 374 -15.67 17.01 -20.60
N ASP A 375 -15.00 17.75 -19.72
CA ASP A 375 -15.30 17.91 -18.30
C ASP A 375 -16.46 18.89 -18.01
N THR A 376 -16.93 19.64 -19.01
CA THR A 376 -17.90 20.73 -18.83
C THR A 376 -19.18 20.21 -18.17
N PRO A 377 -19.57 20.73 -17.00
CA PRO A 377 -20.83 20.35 -16.35
C PRO A 377 -22.03 20.74 -17.23
N LEU A 378 -22.92 19.78 -17.52
CA LEU A 378 -24.11 20.00 -18.34
C LEU A 378 -25.42 19.75 -17.59
N TYR A 379 -26.41 20.60 -17.89
CA TYR A 379 -27.84 20.40 -17.63
C TYR A 379 -28.51 19.77 -18.85
N PHE A 380 -29.57 18.99 -18.63
CA PHE A 380 -30.35 18.33 -19.68
C PHE A 380 -31.78 18.86 -19.73
N ARG A 381 -32.33 19.03 -20.94
CA ARG A 381 -33.74 19.33 -21.17
C ARG A 381 -34.34 18.41 -22.24
N ILE A 382 -35.51 17.86 -21.95
CA ILE A 382 -36.39 17.18 -22.90
C ILE A 382 -37.64 18.04 -23.01
N GLU A 383 -37.91 18.57 -24.20
CA GLU A 383 -38.98 19.56 -24.44
C GLU A 383 -39.93 19.07 -25.54
N GLY A 384 -41.24 19.21 -25.31
CA GLY A 384 -42.28 18.90 -26.28
C GLY A 384 -42.69 20.14 -27.06
N LEU A 385 -42.84 20.02 -28.38
CA LEU A 385 -43.08 21.16 -29.27
C LEU A 385 -44.56 21.37 -29.66
N ALA A 386 -45.49 20.55 -29.13
CA ALA A 386 -46.91 20.61 -29.47
C ALA A 386 -47.83 20.36 -28.24
N LEU A 387 -49.12 20.67 -28.40
CA LEU A 387 -50.14 20.52 -27.33
C LEU A 387 -50.73 19.11 -27.22
N THR A 388 -50.33 18.23 -28.13
CA THR A 388 -50.46 16.76 -28.02
C THR A 388 -49.62 16.26 -26.83
N ARG A 389 -49.69 14.97 -26.55
CA ARG A 389 -49.02 14.39 -25.39
C ARG A 389 -48.08 13.27 -25.75
N THR A 390 -46.91 13.31 -25.14
CA THR A 390 -45.89 12.26 -25.18
C THR A 390 -45.54 11.84 -23.76
N ASN A 391 -45.37 10.54 -23.57
CA ASN A 391 -44.83 9.96 -22.35
C ASN A 391 -43.30 9.92 -22.44
N ILE A 392 -42.61 10.23 -21.33
CA ILE A 392 -41.16 10.14 -21.12
C ILE A 392 -40.92 9.30 -19.87
N ASP A 393 -39.95 8.38 -19.92
CA ASP A 393 -39.68 7.41 -18.85
C ASP A 393 -38.24 6.88 -18.92
N ASP A 394 -37.80 6.10 -17.92
CA ASP A 394 -36.47 5.45 -17.86
C ASP A 394 -35.30 6.35 -18.28
N VAL A 395 -35.25 7.58 -17.75
CA VAL A 395 -34.15 8.51 -18.04
C VAL A 395 -32.88 7.99 -17.38
N SER A 396 -31.79 7.93 -18.14
CA SER A 396 -30.47 7.46 -17.72
C SER A 396 -29.39 8.40 -18.26
N ILE A 397 -28.46 8.83 -17.41
CA ILE A 397 -27.32 9.69 -17.79
C ILE A 397 -26.03 9.01 -17.32
N PHE A 398 -25.03 8.95 -18.21
CA PHE A 398 -23.79 8.23 -18.02
C PHE A 398 -22.60 9.18 -17.94
N GLN A 399 -21.62 8.87 -17.10
CA GLN A 399 -20.39 9.65 -16.94
C GLN A 399 -19.15 8.76 -17.11
N THR A 400 -18.04 9.33 -17.55
CA THR A 400 -16.73 8.67 -17.52
C THR A 400 -16.28 8.47 -16.07
N ASN A 401 -16.04 7.22 -15.66
CA ASN A 401 -15.40 6.97 -14.37
C ASN A 401 -13.88 7.18 -14.49
N PHE A 402 -13.30 8.00 -13.60
CA PHE A 402 -11.87 8.20 -13.48
C PHE A 402 -11.36 7.55 -12.20
N LYS A 403 -10.36 6.67 -12.33
CA LYS A 403 -9.77 5.93 -11.23
C LYS A 403 -8.48 6.61 -10.77
N ARG A 404 -8.46 7.13 -9.53
CA ARG A 404 -7.23 7.62 -8.86
C ARG A 404 -6.14 6.56 -8.95
N GLU A 405 -4.98 6.96 -9.45
CA GLU A 405 -3.83 6.08 -9.57
C GLU A 405 -3.21 5.78 -8.21
N ILE A 406 -2.49 4.66 -8.15
CA ILE A 406 -1.77 4.24 -6.95
C ILE A 406 -0.53 5.13 -6.84
N ILE A 407 -0.23 5.59 -5.63
CA ILE A 407 0.98 6.38 -5.35
C ILE A 407 2.20 5.50 -5.69
N PRO A 408 3.16 5.99 -6.50
CA PRO A 408 4.31 5.18 -6.89
C PRO A 408 5.14 4.82 -5.67
N GLU A 409 5.86 3.71 -5.76
CA GLU A 409 6.84 3.31 -4.74
C GLU A 409 8.09 4.21 -4.85
N VAL A 410 8.02 5.38 -4.20
CA VAL A 410 9.09 6.39 -4.19
C VAL A 410 10.21 6.01 -3.21
N PHE A 411 9.88 5.21 -2.20
CA PHE A 411 10.84 4.64 -1.28
C PHE A 411 11.42 3.35 -1.86
N LEU A 412 12.74 3.25 -1.89
CA LEU A 412 13.38 1.95 -1.73
C LEU A 412 13.16 1.51 -0.29
N THR A 413 12.17 0.66 -0.09
CA THR A 413 12.34 -0.42 0.88
C THR A 413 13.58 -1.19 0.41
N PRO A 414 14.69 -1.22 1.18
CA PRO A 414 15.86 -1.98 0.76
C PRO A 414 15.51 -3.45 0.90
N ALA A 415 15.03 -4.07 -0.18
CA ALA A 415 14.71 -5.49 -0.24
C ALA A 415 15.90 -6.29 0.30
N VAL A 416 15.70 -6.83 1.51
CA VAL A 416 16.62 -7.76 2.16
C VAL A 416 16.54 -9.04 1.33
N GLU A 417 17.35 -9.19 0.27
CA GLU A 417 17.39 -10.48 -0.42
C GLU A 417 18.12 -11.48 0.47
N TYR A 418 17.46 -12.60 0.67
CA TYR A 418 18.02 -13.76 1.35
C TYR A 418 18.57 -14.73 0.29
N SER A 419 19.50 -15.60 0.68
CA SER A 419 20.10 -16.58 -0.22
C SER A 419 20.21 -17.97 0.42
N GLY A 420 20.39 -19.00 -0.41
CA GLY A 420 20.45 -20.37 0.08
C GLY A 420 19.07 -20.86 0.52
N TYR A 421 18.93 -21.26 1.79
CA TYR A 421 17.68 -21.84 2.31
C TYR A 421 16.49 -20.88 2.26
N TYR A 422 16.75 -19.57 2.36
CA TYR A 422 15.72 -18.52 2.36
C TYR A 422 15.63 -17.75 1.03
N GLU A 423 16.23 -18.24 -0.05
CA GLU A 423 16.26 -17.55 -1.35
C GLU A 423 14.85 -17.20 -1.87
N GLY A 424 14.65 -15.94 -2.26
CA GLY A 424 13.41 -15.46 -2.87
C GLY A 424 12.36 -14.87 -1.93
N ILE A 425 12.60 -14.78 -0.60
CA ILE A 425 11.68 -14.08 0.32
C ILE A 425 11.92 -12.56 0.43
N GLY A 426 12.87 -12.02 -0.35
CA GLY A 426 13.32 -10.63 -0.24
C GLY A 426 12.26 -9.61 -0.61
N GLY A 427 12.17 -8.54 0.19
CA GLY A 427 11.18 -7.47 0.00
C GLY A 427 9.72 -7.87 0.24
N LEU A 428 9.44 -9.11 0.66
CA LEU A 428 8.09 -9.55 1.00
C LEU A 428 7.76 -9.20 2.46
N THR A 429 6.51 -8.81 2.72
CA THR A 429 5.94 -8.60 4.06
C THR A 429 4.62 -9.36 4.22
N ASP A 430 4.05 -9.36 5.43
CA ASP A 430 2.67 -9.77 5.71
C ASP A 430 2.30 -11.17 5.15
N ASP A 431 1.11 -11.31 4.55
CA ASP A 431 0.65 -12.54 3.90
C ASP A 431 1.59 -13.03 2.78
N ALA A 432 2.33 -12.15 2.10
CA ALA A 432 3.23 -12.55 1.01
C ALA A 432 4.47 -13.26 1.55
N LEU A 433 5.06 -12.72 2.63
CA LEU A 433 6.18 -13.32 3.34
C LEU A 433 5.78 -14.64 4.01
N ILE A 434 4.59 -14.70 4.64
CA ILE A 434 4.06 -15.94 5.23
C ILE A 434 3.98 -17.06 4.18
N LEU A 435 3.46 -16.77 2.98
CA LEU A 435 3.31 -17.76 1.92
C LEU A 435 4.67 -18.24 1.39
N ALA A 436 5.61 -17.33 1.14
CA ALA A 436 6.95 -17.68 0.64
C ALA A 436 7.75 -18.50 1.68
N LEU A 437 7.71 -18.10 2.96
CA LEU A 437 8.29 -18.88 4.05
C LEU A 437 7.65 -20.27 4.15
N ARG A 438 6.32 -20.36 4.06
CA ARG A 438 5.62 -21.65 4.13
C ARG A 438 6.05 -22.61 3.01
N ASP A 439 6.20 -22.12 1.78
CA ASP A 439 6.67 -22.96 0.66
C ASP A 439 8.09 -23.51 0.94
N ILE A 440 9.00 -22.69 1.49
CA ILE A 440 10.33 -23.11 1.96
C ILE A 440 10.24 -24.14 3.11
N LEU A 441 9.35 -23.92 4.07
CA LEU A 441 9.19 -24.80 5.23
C LEU A 441 8.62 -26.18 4.91
N TRP A 442 7.89 -26.30 3.80
CA TRP A 442 7.36 -27.57 3.31
C TRP A 442 8.29 -28.29 2.33
N ASP A 443 9.25 -27.60 1.69
CA ASP A 443 10.29 -28.27 0.92
C ASP A 443 11.24 -29.05 1.84
N GLY A 444 11.59 -30.27 1.43
CA GLY A 444 12.37 -31.22 2.26
C GLY A 444 11.68 -31.76 3.53
N PHE A 445 10.53 -31.21 3.96
CA PHE A 445 9.91 -31.53 5.25
C PHE A 445 9.50 -33.00 5.42
N THR A 446 10.07 -33.64 6.43
CA THR A 446 9.89 -35.07 6.75
C THR A 446 9.12 -35.26 8.05
N LYS A 447 7.87 -35.74 7.94
CA LYS A 447 7.02 -36.08 9.09
C LYS A 447 7.55 -37.31 9.86
N LEU A 448 8.30 -37.06 10.93
CA LEU A 448 8.68 -38.05 11.93
C LEU A 448 7.46 -38.45 12.78
N SER A 449 7.53 -39.60 13.47
CA SER A 449 6.46 -39.95 14.42
C SER A 449 6.67 -39.22 15.75
N TYR A 450 5.56 -38.91 16.45
CA TYR A 450 5.63 -38.41 17.82
C TYR A 450 6.41 -39.39 18.73
N GLY A 451 6.39 -40.68 18.39
CA GLY A 451 7.23 -41.70 18.99
C GLY A 451 8.73 -41.40 18.83
N ASP A 452 9.20 -41.27 17.59
CA ASP A 452 10.61 -41.04 17.25
C ASP A 452 11.14 -39.71 17.81
N ALA A 453 10.29 -38.69 17.94
CA ALA A 453 10.66 -37.36 18.44
C ALA A 453 11.40 -37.38 19.80
N ARG A 454 11.09 -38.32 20.71
CA ARG A 454 11.79 -38.45 22.00
C ARG A 454 13.27 -38.83 21.85
N TYR A 455 13.65 -39.45 20.74
CA TYR A 455 15.04 -39.78 20.46
C TYR A 455 15.73 -38.58 19.81
N VAL A 456 15.06 -37.87 18.90
CA VAL A 456 15.62 -36.65 18.29
C VAL A 456 15.90 -35.57 19.34
N LEU A 457 14.97 -35.34 20.25
CA LEU A 457 15.11 -34.37 21.34
C LEU A 457 16.28 -34.68 22.28
N SER A 458 16.73 -35.95 22.43
CA SER A 458 17.96 -36.26 23.18
C SER A 458 19.28 -35.83 22.50
N PHE A 459 19.19 -35.26 21.29
CA PHE A 459 20.30 -34.63 20.56
C PHE A 459 20.03 -33.14 20.29
N SER A 460 18.83 -32.77 19.84
CA SER A 460 18.49 -31.38 19.52
C SER A 460 18.43 -30.50 20.77
N ASP A 461 17.92 -31.02 21.88
CA ASP A 461 17.75 -30.26 23.13
C ASP A 461 18.96 -30.46 24.07
N ARG A 462 20.14 -30.79 23.52
CA ARG A 462 21.39 -30.86 24.30
C ARG A 462 21.90 -29.47 24.63
N ASP A 463 22.31 -29.28 25.88
CA ASP A 463 22.65 -27.97 26.42
C ASP A 463 24.10 -27.55 26.12
N PRO A 464 24.36 -26.49 25.32
CA PRO A 464 25.70 -25.99 25.05
C PRO A 464 26.48 -25.56 26.30
N GLU A 465 25.81 -24.98 27.32
CA GLU A 465 26.46 -24.53 28.56
C GLU A 465 27.04 -25.69 29.36
N THR A 466 26.42 -26.88 29.24
CA THR A 466 26.94 -28.12 29.83
C THR A 466 27.97 -28.82 28.95
N ASN A 467 28.43 -28.17 27.87
CA ASN A 467 29.21 -28.78 26.80
C ASN A 467 28.51 -30.05 26.27
N TYR A 468 27.20 -29.93 25.99
CA TYR A 468 26.34 -30.96 25.42
C TYR A 468 26.26 -32.26 26.24
N SER A 469 26.50 -32.20 27.55
CA SER A 469 26.55 -33.36 28.44
C SER A 469 25.23 -33.68 29.14
N SER A 470 24.25 -32.77 29.08
CA SER A 470 22.85 -33.00 29.45
C SER A 470 21.89 -32.48 28.37
N VAL A 471 20.61 -32.82 28.53
CA VAL A 471 19.48 -32.20 27.84
C VAL A 471 18.92 -31.07 28.71
N ARG A 472 18.50 -29.94 28.12
CA ARG A 472 17.93 -28.78 28.83
C ARG A 472 16.42 -28.94 28.99
N GLY A 473 15.90 -28.85 30.21
CA GLY A 473 14.47 -28.86 30.50
C GLY A 473 13.78 -27.54 30.15
N MET A 474 12.64 -27.61 29.46
CA MET A 474 11.80 -26.46 29.14
C MET A 474 11.10 -25.89 30.38
N TYR A 475 11.15 -24.56 30.53
CA TYR A 475 10.56 -23.74 31.61
C TYR A 475 11.28 -23.77 32.98
N ASP A 476 12.19 -24.72 33.23
CA ASP A 476 12.90 -24.85 34.50
C ASP A 476 14.41 -25.11 34.40
N ASN A 477 14.95 -25.21 33.17
CA ASN A 477 16.35 -25.56 32.90
C ASN A 477 16.83 -26.83 33.65
N ASP A 478 15.91 -27.78 33.91
CA ASP A 478 16.26 -29.01 34.62
C ASP A 478 17.26 -29.86 33.81
N VAL A 479 18.17 -30.54 34.51
CA VAL A 479 19.32 -31.24 33.93
C VAL A 479 18.92 -32.67 33.58
N ILE A 480 18.52 -32.87 32.33
CA ILE A 480 17.91 -34.11 31.83
C ILE A 480 18.97 -35.06 31.25
N ALA A 481 18.69 -36.37 31.31
CA ALA A 481 19.56 -37.40 30.73
C ALA A 481 19.65 -37.30 29.19
N THR A 482 20.83 -37.57 28.63
CA THR A 482 21.10 -37.56 27.18
C THR A 482 20.59 -38.78 26.42
N GLU A 483 19.76 -39.60 27.08
CA GLU A 483 19.00 -40.71 26.49
C GLU A 483 17.56 -40.66 27.02
N TRP A 484 16.59 -41.16 26.23
CA TRP A 484 15.20 -41.18 26.70
C TRP A 484 14.97 -42.30 27.74
N ILE A 485 14.71 -41.88 28.98
CA ILE A 485 14.33 -42.75 30.09
C ILE A 485 12.95 -42.36 30.64
N SER A 486 12.07 -43.36 30.80
CA SER A 486 10.66 -43.15 31.15
C SER A 486 10.39 -42.96 32.65
N THR A 487 11.33 -43.34 33.51
CA THR A 487 11.22 -43.30 34.98
C THR A 487 12.59 -43.24 35.62
N GLY A 488 12.75 -42.44 36.69
CA GLY A 488 14.00 -42.33 37.45
C GLY A 488 14.56 -40.90 37.47
N ALA A 489 15.78 -40.73 37.98
CA ALA A 489 16.48 -39.46 37.91
C ALA A 489 16.86 -39.15 36.45
N GLY A 490 16.62 -37.92 35.99
CA GLY A 490 16.81 -37.52 34.59
C GLY A 490 15.71 -38.01 33.64
N ALA A 491 14.60 -38.57 34.14
CA ALA A 491 13.45 -38.98 33.33
C ALA A 491 12.61 -37.77 32.87
N TRP A 492 12.15 -37.82 31.62
CA TRP A 492 11.56 -36.67 30.95
C TRP A 492 10.43 -37.03 29.99
N GLN A 493 9.68 -36.00 29.62
CA GLN A 493 8.50 -36.03 28.77
C GLN A 493 8.73 -35.12 27.55
N ARG A 494 7.85 -35.24 26.55
CA ARG A 494 7.76 -34.29 25.43
C ARG A 494 6.72 -33.25 25.80
N GLU A 495 7.13 -31.99 25.89
CA GLU A 495 6.21 -30.86 25.92
C GLU A 495 5.74 -30.53 24.50
N HIS A 496 4.48 -30.10 24.38
CA HIS A 496 3.89 -29.48 23.19
C HIS A 496 3.75 -27.98 23.44
N VAL A 497 4.68 -27.14 22.98
CA VAL A 497 4.69 -25.69 23.26
C VAL A 497 3.43 -25.01 22.69
N TRP A 498 2.92 -25.48 21.56
CA TRP A 498 1.52 -25.36 21.18
C TRP A 498 0.75 -26.60 21.68
N PRO A 499 -0.12 -26.50 22.72
CA PRO A 499 -0.67 -27.67 23.42
C PRO A 499 -1.39 -28.65 22.48
N ASN A 500 -1.22 -29.95 22.72
CA ASN A 500 -1.83 -30.98 21.86
C ASN A 500 -3.37 -30.87 21.73
N SER A 501 -4.04 -30.41 22.79
CA SER A 501 -5.50 -30.18 22.78
C SER A 501 -5.92 -28.94 21.99
N LYS A 502 -4.98 -28.08 21.58
CA LYS A 502 -5.19 -26.85 20.81
C LYS A 502 -4.56 -26.91 19.41
N LEU A 503 -4.11 -28.08 18.94
CA LEU A 503 -3.49 -28.25 17.61
C LEU A 503 -4.48 -28.48 16.44
N GLY A 504 -5.78 -28.36 16.65
CA GLY A 504 -6.78 -28.62 15.61
C GLY A 504 -7.01 -30.10 15.26
N ILE A 505 -6.29 -31.03 15.90
CA ILE A 505 -6.23 -32.47 15.56
C ILE A 505 -6.59 -33.39 16.73
N PRO A 506 -7.00 -34.66 16.46
CA PRO A 506 -7.15 -35.69 17.48
C PRO A 506 -5.87 -35.91 18.29
N ARG A 507 -6.06 -36.28 19.57
CA ARG A 507 -4.97 -36.55 20.52
C ARG A 507 -3.94 -37.53 19.96
N VAL A 508 -2.67 -37.14 19.96
CA VAL A 508 -1.59 -37.95 19.37
C VAL A 508 -1.24 -39.19 20.20
N ASP A 509 -0.75 -40.20 19.49
CA ASP A 509 -0.09 -41.39 20.01
C ASP A 509 1.35 -41.50 19.47
N ASN A 510 2.11 -42.53 19.85
CA ASN A 510 3.49 -42.71 19.38
C ASN A 510 3.62 -43.01 17.88
N TYR A 511 2.53 -43.30 17.15
CA TYR A 511 2.55 -43.59 15.71
C TYR A 511 2.13 -42.40 14.85
N SER A 512 1.56 -41.37 15.47
CA SER A 512 1.05 -40.15 14.84
C SER A 512 2.16 -39.37 14.12
N LYS A 513 1.85 -38.91 12.90
CA LYS A 513 2.74 -38.15 11.98
C LYS A 513 1.99 -36.94 11.41
N ASN A 514 1.88 -35.86 12.18
CA ASN A 514 1.08 -34.65 11.91
C ASN A 514 1.68 -33.43 12.66
N GLN A 515 1.00 -32.28 12.74
CA GLN A 515 1.53 -31.11 13.48
C GLN A 515 1.80 -31.39 14.98
N GLY A 516 1.20 -32.43 15.56
CA GLY A 516 1.50 -32.88 16.92
C GLY A 516 2.74 -33.76 17.05
N SER A 517 3.49 -33.99 15.96
CA SER A 517 4.80 -34.64 15.95
C SER A 517 5.91 -33.75 15.37
N ASP A 518 5.63 -32.47 15.11
CA ASP A 518 6.62 -31.50 14.63
C ASP A 518 7.67 -31.23 15.71
N LEU A 519 8.94 -31.41 15.39
CA LEU A 519 10.05 -31.25 16.33
C LEU A 519 10.21 -29.81 16.82
N HIS A 520 9.92 -28.80 16.00
CA HIS A 520 10.06 -27.40 16.43
C HIS A 520 9.09 -27.08 17.58
N ASN A 521 7.90 -27.68 17.57
CA ASN A 521 6.89 -27.59 18.63
C ASN A 521 7.21 -28.40 19.90
N LEU A 522 8.09 -29.39 19.80
CA LEU A 522 8.34 -30.35 20.86
C LEU A 522 9.61 -29.99 21.65
N ARG A 523 9.54 -30.07 22.99
CA ARG A 523 10.70 -29.82 23.87
C ARG A 523 10.85 -30.90 24.92
N ALA A 524 12.07 -31.12 25.40
CA ALA A 524 12.30 -31.93 26.59
C ALA A 524 11.81 -31.20 27.86
N ILE A 525 11.13 -31.91 28.77
CA ILE A 525 10.56 -31.32 30.00
C ILE A 525 10.46 -32.36 31.12
N THR A 526 10.49 -31.95 32.39
CA THR A 526 10.29 -32.86 33.53
C THR A 526 8.91 -32.68 34.21
N GLY A 527 8.87 -32.39 35.50
CA GLY A 527 7.63 -32.33 36.29
C GLY A 527 6.76 -31.11 35.98
N ILE A 528 7.38 -29.99 35.56
CA ILE A 528 6.69 -28.71 35.33
C ILE A 528 5.64 -28.78 34.21
N ASN A 529 5.73 -29.76 33.30
CA ASN A 529 4.72 -30.06 32.29
C ASN A 529 3.32 -30.28 32.91
N GLN A 530 3.23 -30.94 34.07
CA GLN A 530 1.95 -31.17 34.74
C GLN A 530 1.32 -29.85 35.26
N THR A 531 2.14 -28.88 35.65
CA THR A 531 1.67 -27.54 36.04
C THR A 531 1.41 -26.63 34.84
N ARG A 532 2.10 -26.84 33.72
CA ARG A 532 1.83 -26.13 32.45
C ARG A 532 0.46 -26.54 31.90
N SER A 533 0.15 -27.84 31.77
CA SER A 533 -1.13 -28.33 31.21
C SER A 533 -1.35 -27.79 29.77
N ASN A 534 -2.57 -27.38 29.41
CA ASN A 534 -2.91 -26.68 28.17
C ASN A 534 -3.20 -25.18 28.40
N ARG A 535 -2.61 -24.59 29.44
CA ARG A 535 -2.73 -23.17 29.78
C ARG A 535 -2.18 -22.29 28.66
N TYR A 536 -2.78 -21.12 28.48
CA TYR A 536 -2.25 -20.11 27.56
C TYR A 536 -1.07 -19.39 28.19
N PHE A 537 -0.16 -18.87 27.37
CA PHE A 537 0.97 -18.10 27.87
C PHE A 537 0.54 -16.70 28.29
N ALA A 538 0.92 -16.31 29.50
CA ALA A 538 0.47 -15.09 30.17
C ALA A 538 1.66 -14.32 30.77
N GLU A 539 1.50 -13.00 30.89
CA GLU A 539 2.51 -12.08 31.42
C GLU A 539 2.96 -12.47 32.85
N GLY A 540 4.26 -12.31 33.12
CA GLY A 540 4.90 -12.63 34.39
C GLY A 540 6.36 -12.21 34.40
N SER A 541 7.11 -12.58 35.43
CA SER A 541 8.56 -12.35 35.54
C SER A 541 9.22 -13.37 36.47
N GLY A 542 10.53 -13.57 36.31
CA GLY A 542 11.34 -14.51 37.08
C GLY A 542 11.26 -15.94 36.54
N ILE A 543 10.99 -16.89 37.44
CA ILE A 543 10.89 -18.33 37.12
C ILE A 543 9.48 -18.71 36.64
N ALA A 544 9.36 -19.83 35.94
CA ALA A 544 8.08 -20.32 35.44
C ALA A 544 7.03 -20.52 36.54
N THR A 545 5.79 -20.10 36.27
CA THR A 545 4.71 -20.12 37.27
C THR A 545 3.32 -20.07 36.62
N THR A 546 2.30 -20.56 37.33
CA THR A 546 0.89 -20.44 36.89
C THR A 546 0.34 -19.05 37.22
N ILE A 547 -0.25 -18.38 36.22
CA ILE A 547 -0.88 -17.07 36.32
C ILE A 547 -2.40 -17.26 36.33
N GLY A 548 -3.02 -17.04 37.49
CA GLY A 548 -4.45 -17.34 37.68
C GLY A 548 -4.75 -18.85 37.55
N SER A 549 -5.91 -19.19 36.99
CA SER A 549 -6.31 -20.58 36.74
C SER A 549 -5.82 -21.12 35.39
N GLU A 550 -5.85 -20.28 34.36
CA GLU A 550 -5.73 -20.66 32.94
C GLU A 550 -4.44 -20.17 32.26
N GLY A 551 -3.69 -19.26 32.88
CA GLY A 551 -2.46 -18.69 32.35
C GLY A 551 -1.18 -19.36 32.89
N PHE A 552 -0.11 -19.33 32.12
CA PHE A 552 1.22 -19.82 32.51
C PHE A 552 2.32 -18.88 32.00
N TYR A 553 3.23 -18.50 32.88
CA TYR A 553 4.42 -17.74 32.53
C TYR A 553 5.61 -18.71 32.39
N PRO A 554 6.35 -18.71 31.26
CA PRO A 554 7.37 -19.72 30.97
C PRO A 554 8.72 -19.52 31.66
N GLY A 555 8.94 -18.39 32.33
CA GLY A 555 10.25 -17.98 32.84
C GLY A 555 10.94 -16.97 31.91
N ASP A 556 11.80 -16.11 32.46
CA ASP A 556 12.48 -15.05 31.69
C ASP A 556 13.45 -15.59 30.63
N GLU A 557 14.02 -16.78 30.83
CA GLU A 557 15.00 -17.47 29.96
C GLU A 557 14.35 -18.39 28.91
N HIS A 558 13.02 -18.31 28.74
CA HIS A 558 12.25 -19.20 27.86
C HIS A 558 11.11 -18.50 27.11
N LYS A 559 10.99 -17.18 27.24
CA LYS A 559 9.84 -16.43 26.72
C LYS A 559 10.00 -16.14 25.23
N GLY A 560 11.24 -15.93 24.78
CA GLY A 560 11.66 -15.84 23.38
C GLY A 560 11.54 -17.18 22.67
N ASP A 561 12.03 -18.27 23.28
CA ASP A 561 11.82 -19.66 22.82
C ASP A 561 10.35 -19.93 22.52
N VAL A 562 9.47 -19.61 23.48
CA VAL A 562 8.02 -19.80 23.33
C VAL A 562 7.47 -18.96 22.18
N ALA A 563 7.85 -17.69 22.08
CA ALA A 563 7.40 -16.82 21.00
C ALA A 563 7.82 -17.36 19.62
N ARG A 564 9.11 -17.66 19.42
CA ARG A 564 9.65 -18.16 18.14
C ARG A 564 9.09 -19.52 17.75
N ILE A 565 8.81 -20.41 18.71
CA ILE A 565 8.15 -21.70 18.42
C ILE A 565 6.68 -21.49 18.01
N LEU A 566 5.94 -20.60 18.67
CA LEU A 566 4.55 -20.33 18.35
C LEU A 566 4.38 -19.59 17.01
N PHE A 567 5.26 -18.63 16.71
CA PHE A 567 5.32 -17.97 15.39
C PHE A 567 5.56 -18.99 14.26
N TYR A 568 6.52 -19.91 14.42
CA TYR A 568 6.75 -20.98 13.45
C TYR A 568 5.49 -21.85 13.24
N MET A 569 4.80 -22.23 14.31
CA MET A 569 3.61 -23.08 14.21
C MET A 569 2.43 -22.38 13.51
N ASP A 570 2.25 -21.08 13.73
CA ASP A 570 1.24 -20.24 13.07
C ASP A 570 1.47 -20.16 11.54
N ILE A 571 2.72 -19.97 11.10
CA ILE A 571 3.02 -19.92 9.66
C ILE A 571 3.06 -21.31 9.01
N MET A 572 3.52 -22.35 9.71
CA MET A 572 3.72 -23.69 9.13
C MET A 572 2.40 -24.41 8.83
N TYR A 573 1.35 -24.17 9.63
CA TYR A 573 0.06 -24.88 9.55
C TYR A 573 -1.11 -23.89 9.49
N ASP A 574 -1.77 -23.80 8.32
CA ASP A 574 -2.92 -22.90 8.05
C ASP A 574 -4.08 -23.00 9.06
N GLU A 575 -4.20 -24.13 9.75
CA GLU A 575 -5.22 -24.36 10.78
C GLU A 575 -4.93 -23.66 12.12
N LEU A 576 -3.66 -23.33 12.40
CA LEU A 576 -3.22 -22.78 13.68
C LEU A 576 -3.23 -21.25 13.64
N ASN A 577 -3.68 -20.61 14.73
CA ASN A 577 -3.87 -19.15 14.77
C ASN A 577 -3.45 -18.54 16.12
N LEU A 578 -2.59 -17.53 16.11
CA LEU A 578 -2.34 -16.61 17.23
C LEU A 578 -3.50 -15.61 17.38
N THR A 579 -3.78 -15.15 18.60
CA THR A 579 -4.88 -14.19 18.84
C THR A 579 -4.74 -13.42 20.15
N ASN A 580 -5.09 -12.13 20.12
CA ASN A 580 -5.19 -11.32 21.34
C ASN A 580 -6.53 -11.53 22.10
N ASP A 581 -7.48 -12.29 21.52
CA ASP A 581 -8.71 -12.67 22.22
C ASP A 581 -8.45 -13.85 23.18
N ILE A 582 -8.21 -13.51 24.44
CA ILE A 582 -7.99 -14.46 25.54
C ILE A 582 -9.13 -15.49 25.65
N THR A 583 -10.37 -15.17 25.26
CA THR A 583 -11.49 -16.12 25.38
C THR A 583 -11.36 -17.32 24.44
N MET A 584 -10.58 -17.18 23.35
CA MET A 584 -10.22 -18.28 22.46
C MET A 584 -9.04 -19.12 23.00
N LEU A 585 -8.27 -18.54 23.94
CA LEU A 585 -7.08 -19.13 24.53
C LEU A 585 -7.35 -19.90 25.82
N GLU A 586 -8.45 -19.63 26.53
CA GLU A 586 -8.90 -20.42 27.68
C GLU A 586 -9.16 -21.90 27.32
N ASN A 587 -9.22 -22.78 28.33
CA ASN A 587 -9.49 -24.19 28.12
C ASN A 587 -10.99 -24.46 27.91
N ASN A 588 -11.39 -24.78 26.67
CA ASN A 588 -12.74 -25.25 26.35
C ASN A 588 -12.73 -26.77 26.03
N PRO A 589 -13.32 -27.62 26.90
CA PRO A 589 -13.43 -29.07 26.66
C PRO A 589 -14.16 -29.46 25.37
N ASP A 590 -15.09 -28.64 24.88
CA ASP A 590 -15.91 -28.96 23.70
C ASP A 590 -15.18 -28.70 22.38
N THR A 591 -14.17 -27.81 22.37
CA THR A 591 -13.36 -27.50 21.17
C THR A 591 -11.92 -28.05 21.25
N ASN A 592 -11.52 -28.62 22.39
CA ASN A 592 -10.26 -29.33 22.51
C ASN A 592 -10.16 -30.49 21.48
N TYR A 593 -9.01 -30.60 20.82
CA TYR A 593 -8.71 -31.55 19.74
C TYR A 593 -9.55 -31.35 18.45
N THR A 594 -10.16 -30.18 18.26
CA THR A 594 -10.87 -29.79 17.03
C THR A 594 -10.31 -28.49 16.46
N LEU A 595 -10.55 -28.26 15.17
CA LEU A 595 -10.14 -27.04 14.46
C LEU A 595 -10.69 -25.74 15.10
N GLU A 596 -11.83 -25.81 15.77
CA GLU A 596 -12.43 -24.65 16.46
C GLU A 596 -11.61 -24.19 17.68
N GLY A 597 -10.85 -25.11 18.30
CA GLY A 597 -9.96 -24.82 19.42
C GLY A 597 -8.50 -24.55 19.02
N ALA A 598 -8.22 -24.29 17.73
CA ALA A 598 -6.87 -24.24 17.17
C ALA A 598 -6.09 -22.92 17.43
N TYR A 599 -6.09 -22.46 18.68
CA TYR A 599 -5.50 -21.18 19.10
C TYR A 599 -4.55 -21.33 20.30
N ALA A 600 -3.34 -20.78 20.23
CA ALA A 600 -2.40 -20.75 21.35
C ALA A 600 -1.41 -19.57 21.31
N GLY A 601 -1.66 -18.55 22.14
CA GLY A 601 -0.73 -17.43 22.36
C GLY A 601 -1.37 -16.06 22.11
N ILE A 602 -1.07 -15.11 22.99
CA ILE A 602 -1.45 -13.70 22.88
C ILE A 602 -0.42 -13.03 21.98
N LEU A 603 -0.79 -12.67 20.76
CA LEU A 603 0.14 -12.17 19.73
C LEU A 603 1.03 -11.02 20.25
N ASP A 604 0.42 -9.99 20.84
CA ASP A 604 1.14 -8.80 21.35
C ASP A 604 2.19 -9.16 22.41
N LEU A 605 1.87 -10.14 23.28
CA LEU A 605 2.75 -10.62 24.33
C LEU A 605 3.92 -11.45 23.76
N LEU A 606 3.67 -12.24 22.71
CA LEU A 606 4.74 -12.98 22.02
C LEU A 606 5.69 -12.03 21.28
N LEU A 607 5.16 -10.96 20.66
CA LEU A 607 5.97 -9.92 20.02
C LEU A 607 6.85 -9.18 21.04
N GLN A 608 6.31 -8.89 22.23
CA GLN A 608 7.08 -8.34 23.35
C GLN A 608 8.18 -9.32 23.80
N TRP A 609 7.83 -10.57 24.10
CA TRP A 609 8.77 -11.57 24.60
C TRP A 609 9.90 -11.90 23.63
N HIS A 610 9.61 -11.95 22.33
CA HIS A 610 10.61 -12.12 21.28
C HIS A 610 11.70 -11.03 21.32
N LYS A 611 11.35 -9.79 21.69
CA LYS A 611 12.28 -8.65 21.80
C LYS A 611 12.98 -8.59 23.16
N GLU A 612 12.33 -9.06 24.21
CA GLU A 612 12.90 -9.12 25.57
C GLU A 612 13.89 -10.28 25.78
N ASP A 613 13.76 -11.36 24.99
CA ASP A 613 14.53 -12.60 25.11
C ASP A 613 15.04 -13.02 23.72
N PRO A 614 16.20 -12.49 23.27
CA PRO A 614 16.78 -12.75 21.95
C PRO A 614 17.13 -14.24 21.70
N VAL A 615 17.49 -14.59 20.48
CA VAL A 615 17.94 -15.95 20.13
C VAL A 615 19.27 -16.29 20.83
N ASP A 616 19.36 -17.50 21.39
CA ASP A 616 20.56 -18.01 22.08
C ASP A 616 21.30 -19.15 21.33
N GLU A 617 22.42 -19.63 21.89
CA GLU A 617 23.20 -20.74 21.30
C GLU A 617 22.42 -22.07 21.32
N PHE A 618 21.55 -22.27 22.32
CA PHE A 618 20.74 -23.48 22.45
C PHE A 618 19.70 -23.58 21.31
N GLU A 619 19.00 -22.49 21.02
CA GLU A 619 18.06 -22.41 19.90
C GLU A 619 18.74 -22.61 18.55
N LEU A 620 19.90 -21.99 18.32
CA LEU A 620 20.66 -22.15 17.08
C LEU A 620 21.13 -23.59 16.88
N HIS A 621 21.69 -24.23 17.91
CA HIS A 621 22.07 -25.66 17.88
C HIS A 621 20.86 -26.55 17.61
N ARG A 622 19.74 -26.29 18.29
CA ARG A 622 18.50 -27.06 18.15
C ARG A 622 17.91 -26.92 16.75
N ASN A 623 17.89 -25.71 16.18
CA ASN A 623 17.37 -25.43 14.84
C ASN A 623 18.19 -26.17 13.77
N GLU A 624 19.52 -26.10 13.86
CA GLU A 624 20.42 -26.83 12.97
C GLU A 624 20.24 -28.36 13.10
N PHE A 625 20.13 -28.90 14.33
CA PHE A 625 19.94 -30.34 14.51
C PHE A 625 18.60 -30.84 13.96
N ILE A 626 17.50 -30.07 14.11
CA ILE A 626 16.20 -30.43 13.54
C ILE A 626 16.23 -30.43 12.00
N TYR A 627 17.00 -29.49 11.41
CA TYR A 627 17.17 -29.35 9.97
C TYR A 627 18.04 -30.47 9.35
N SER A 628 19.22 -30.76 9.91
CA SER A 628 20.23 -31.63 9.26
C SER A 628 20.70 -32.83 10.11
N GLY A 629 20.39 -32.86 11.40
CA GLY A 629 20.89 -33.86 12.34
C GLY A 629 20.27 -35.26 12.19
N ILE A 630 21.12 -36.29 12.29
CA ILE A 630 20.69 -37.69 12.37
C ILE A 630 20.67 -38.12 13.83
N ALA A 631 19.50 -38.50 14.33
CA ALA A 631 19.35 -39.08 15.66
C ALA A 631 19.40 -40.62 15.60
N LEU A 632 19.66 -41.26 16.75
CA LEU A 632 19.67 -42.72 16.88
C LEU A 632 18.62 -43.15 17.92
N ASP A 633 17.88 -44.21 17.61
CA ASP A 633 17.07 -44.93 18.61
C ASP A 633 17.95 -45.87 19.49
N PRO A 634 17.41 -46.47 20.57
CA PRO A 634 18.18 -47.33 21.47
C PRO A 634 18.71 -48.63 20.85
N ASP A 635 18.17 -49.04 19.70
CA ASP A 635 18.65 -50.19 18.92
C ASP A 635 19.74 -49.77 17.91
N GLY A 636 20.09 -48.47 17.88
CA GLY A 636 21.11 -47.90 17.00
C GLY A 636 20.62 -47.60 15.58
N LYS A 637 19.30 -47.54 15.36
CA LYS A 637 18.72 -47.21 14.05
C LYS A 637 18.66 -45.69 13.86
N GLU A 638 19.08 -45.25 12.68
CA GLU A 638 19.02 -43.86 12.26
C GLU A 638 17.57 -43.36 12.11
N ILE A 639 17.35 -42.13 12.60
CA ILE A 639 16.15 -41.33 12.42
C ILE A 639 16.60 -40.09 11.65
N ASN A 640 16.05 -39.93 10.44
CA ASN A 640 16.33 -38.80 9.58
C ASN A 640 15.94 -37.46 10.25
N PRO A 641 16.58 -36.33 9.87
CA PRO A 641 16.13 -35.01 10.30
C PRO A 641 14.70 -34.71 9.85
N GLN A 642 14.09 -33.69 10.46
CA GLN A 642 12.81 -33.14 9.99
C GLN A 642 12.97 -32.36 8.68
N GLY A 643 14.17 -31.80 8.42
CA GLY A 643 14.51 -31.24 7.12
C GLY A 643 14.12 -29.77 6.91
N ASN A 644 13.50 -29.11 7.90
CA ASN A 644 13.16 -27.70 7.84
C ASN A 644 13.67 -26.91 9.06
N ARG A 645 13.82 -25.60 8.90
CA ARG A 645 14.31 -24.66 9.93
C ARG A 645 13.16 -23.85 10.52
N ASN A 646 13.35 -23.25 11.69
CA ASN A 646 12.49 -22.17 12.19
C ASN A 646 13.06 -20.83 11.69
N PRO A 647 12.32 -20.07 10.84
CA PRO A 647 12.84 -18.85 10.25
C PRO A 647 13.05 -17.76 11.31
N PHE A 648 12.28 -17.75 12.39
CA PHE A 648 12.38 -16.75 13.45
C PHE A 648 13.54 -17.00 14.43
N ILE A 649 14.25 -18.13 14.28
CA ILE A 649 15.52 -18.41 14.96
C ILE A 649 16.71 -17.98 14.08
N ASP A 650 16.67 -18.27 12.76
CA ASP A 650 17.74 -17.85 11.85
C ASP A 650 17.70 -16.35 11.52
N HIS A 651 16.48 -15.81 11.41
CA HIS A 651 16.15 -14.44 10.98
C HIS A 651 15.06 -13.84 11.89
N PRO A 652 15.40 -13.42 13.12
CA PRO A 652 14.45 -12.81 14.05
C PRO A 652 13.70 -11.60 13.49
N GLU A 653 14.32 -10.83 12.59
CA GLU A 653 13.76 -9.66 11.92
C GLU A 653 12.46 -9.94 11.16
N LEU A 654 12.26 -11.18 10.69
CA LEU A 654 11.06 -11.61 9.98
C LEU A 654 9.79 -11.54 10.85
N VAL A 655 9.91 -11.53 12.19
CA VAL A 655 8.75 -11.37 13.10
C VAL A 655 8.11 -9.99 12.91
N ASP A 656 8.93 -8.94 12.86
CA ASP A 656 8.43 -7.58 12.66
C ASP A 656 7.83 -7.42 11.26
N MET A 657 8.45 -8.02 10.23
CA MET A 657 7.97 -7.98 8.84
C MET A 657 6.62 -8.71 8.58
N ILE A 658 6.09 -9.48 9.54
CA ILE A 658 4.83 -10.24 9.40
C ILE A 658 3.73 -9.73 10.33
N TRP A 659 4.07 -9.36 11.57
CA TRP A 659 3.08 -9.09 12.62
C TRP A 659 3.17 -7.69 13.24
N VAL A 660 4.20 -6.91 12.94
CA VAL A 660 4.27 -5.50 13.31
C VAL A 660 3.97 -4.69 12.06
N GLU A 661 2.75 -4.15 11.98
CA GLU A 661 2.47 -3.08 11.01
C GLU A 661 3.54 -1.99 11.24
N GLU A 662 4.32 -1.64 10.20
CA GLU A 662 5.17 -0.45 10.26
C GLU A 662 4.26 0.70 10.70
N SER A 663 4.59 1.33 11.82
CA SER A 663 3.70 2.33 12.37
C SER A 663 3.74 3.56 11.46
N SER A 664 2.77 3.66 10.54
CA SER A 664 2.24 4.94 10.10
C SER A 664 1.92 5.70 11.38
N LEU A 665 2.80 6.63 11.76
CA LEU A 665 2.81 7.23 13.09
C LEU A 665 1.42 7.82 13.38
N PRO A 666 0.90 7.68 14.61
CA PRO A 666 -0.51 7.93 14.89
C PRO A 666 -0.95 9.31 14.41
N ILE A 667 -1.90 9.31 13.46
CA ILE A 667 -2.49 10.50 12.86
C ILE A 667 -2.98 11.43 13.98
N SER A 668 -2.36 12.62 14.09
CA SER A 668 -2.70 13.68 15.05
C SER A 668 -3.05 14.98 14.34
#